data_AF-A0A6N2ZQP4-F1
#
_entry.id   AF-A0A6N2ZQP4-F1
#
_cell.length_a   1.000
_cell.length_b   1.000
_cell.length_c   1.000
_cell.angle_alpha   90.00
_cell.angle_beta   90.00
_cell.angle_gamma   90.00
#
_symmetry.space_group_name_H-M   'P 1'
#
loop_
_entity.id
_entity.type
_entity.pdbx_description
1 polymer ?
#
loop_
_entity_poly.entity_id
_entity_poly.type
_entity_poly.pdbx_seq_one_letter_code
_entity_poly.pdbx_strand_id
1 'polypeptide(L)'
;MTEAEKLLQETKSAAVVAESQAEDICVIDSDLRIIGIPEQFKVLGVENDKDVKVMQFRMPKVYKGTDLSAFNISVNYQNARGTKDRYVVTDKKVSGDQIEFSWTVGKTATVYRGDTRFIVCMRLTGSDGVIEKEFNTTLATMTVLEGLEVDNPVIEQEEKDIIAQLLQIVDDKSKEAVQAVTEEGTKQIKAVQAAAQEIAADREQIKTNKADIADLRQTKAGAIINSAKGERIAVGDSSDAFFEGLKLFGKSEQVQTKGYQLFDASKIPTKSAGGATVTNNGDGSFTISGSGNLTEYFGANYQITDKEVIKNLFKTGKLYLKNSNTFPYFLIYFVDNDGVRTIELRNGEATITEDILNNVARVVFSIYGDIKGAIARGTIRPMLYQDGDGTWEPYTGGKPSPSMEYKQDPESSGDSGEIGINMHGYNLFDASKIQTKSAGGATVTNNGDGSFTISGSGKLSAEHYFYADITHAEAVKLFKAGKISLNNNGKTYPKINFSFRTDQEKTTLGDSKNETETMLTEELVGDPLFYVRVFFYGKSGDTITPGTIKPMLYQDGDGTWEPFQLLRSTQFSTPNGLLGLPVGSGGNYTDSNGQQWICDELDFKRGKYVQRIKKLVFDGSEDEVWRRESSYVYILIKDSAPLTIPLVNKFLGVKNTNSNANTNNFSTISSSSALTCCLNGITDGELQVWTTYLQTNPIEVLYILSTPIETDIPEETMNAYRKLYTNYPSTVIQNDAGAGMEVEYVADTKQFILDQIKALVQA
;
A
#
# COMPACT_ATOMS: atom_id res chain seq x y z
N MET A 1 -7.53 48.21 -117.21
CA MET A 1 -6.84 47.05 -116.61
C MET A 1 -5.80 47.58 -115.66
N THR A 2 -5.85 47.06 -114.46
CA THR A 2 -5.27 47.58 -113.22
C THR A 2 -4.03 46.80 -112.81
N GLU A 3 -3.29 47.44 -111.92
CA GLU A 3 -2.14 47.02 -111.13
C GLU A 3 -2.37 45.65 -110.46
N ALA A 4 -2.17 44.56 -111.22
CA ALA A 4 -2.08 43.18 -110.75
C ALA A 4 -1.57 42.22 -111.84
N GLU A 5 -1.65 42.57 -113.13
CA GLU A 5 -1.38 41.63 -114.23
C GLU A 5 -0.03 41.79 -114.95
N LYS A 6 0.82 42.78 -114.59
CA LYS A 6 2.21 42.88 -115.13
C LYS A 6 3.31 42.37 -114.19
N LEU A 7 2.95 41.96 -112.98
CA LEU A 7 3.85 41.27 -112.03
C LEU A 7 4.10 39.79 -112.42
N LEU A 8 3.80 39.35 -113.66
CA LEU A 8 3.90 37.94 -114.07
C LEU A 8 4.65 37.66 -115.38
N GLN A 9 5.18 38.67 -116.07
CA GLN A 9 5.98 38.50 -117.29
C GLN A 9 6.98 39.64 -117.28
N GLU A 10 8.28 39.51 -117.10
CA GLU A 10 9.21 38.42 -117.31
C GLU A 10 10.36 38.75 -116.34
N THR A 11 10.50 38.10 -115.18
CA THR A 11 11.28 36.86 -115.07
C THR A 11 11.68 36.27 -116.41
N LYS A 12 12.96 35.96 -116.56
CA LYS A 12 13.59 35.40 -117.77
C LYS A 12 13.82 36.51 -118.78
N SER A 13 14.98 37.12 -118.82
CA SER A 13 16.14 36.51 -119.48
C SER A 13 17.09 37.69 -119.61
N ALA A 14 18.37 37.64 -119.32
CA ALA A 14 19.31 36.56 -119.17
C ALA A 14 20.44 37.21 -118.34
N ALA A 15 21.02 36.57 -117.34
CA ALA A 15 21.98 35.48 -117.55
C ALA A 15 23.04 35.97 -118.57
N VAL A 16 24.32 36.10 -118.28
CA VAL A 16 25.30 35.20 -117.67
C VAL A 16 26.57 36.09 -117.59
N VAL A 17 27.39 36.10 -116.55
CA VAL A 17 28.59 35.26 -116.27
C VAL A 17 29.03 35.71 -114.85
N ALA A 18 28.86 34.94 -113.78
CA ALA A 18 29.57 33.73 -113.33
C ALA A 18 30.97 34.01 -112.72
N GLU A 19 30.99 34.12 -111.38
CA GLU A 19 32.08 33.58 -110.55
C GLU A 19 31.40 32.70 -109.49
N SER A 20 31.70 31.40 -109.52
CA SER A 20 31.20 30.43 -108.57
C SER A 20 31.78 30.73 -107.19
N GLN A 21 30.95 31.27 -106.29
CA GLN A 21 31.22 31.20 -104.86
C GLN A 21 31.16 29.73 -104.45
N ALA A 22 32.33 29.11 -104.35
CA ALA A 22 32.50 27.82 -103.70
C ALA A 22 32.02 27.99 -102.26
N GLU A 23 30.94 27.31 -101.87
CA GLU A 23 30.46 27.36 -100.49
C GLU A 23 31.59 26.94 -99.53
N ASP A 24 31.91 27.82 -98.59
CA ASP A 24 32.93 27.67 -97.53
C ASP A 24 32.47 26.65 -96.47
N ILE A 25 32.16 25.43 -96.88
CA ILE A 25 31.62 24.37 -96.01
C ILE A 25 32.21 22.99 -96.37
N CYS A 26 32.56 22.21 -95.36
CA CYS A 26 32.98 20.82 -95.54
C CYS A 26 31.75 19.94 -95.77
N VAL A 27 31.64 19.34 -96.96
CA VAL A 27 30.51 18.46 -97.30
C VAL A 27 30.91 17.02 -97.08
N ILE A 28 30.13 16.30 -96.27
CA ILE A 28 30.34 14.87 -95.99
C ILE A 28 29.42 14.07 -96.91
N ASP A 29 30.03 13.29 -97.80
CA ASP A 29 29.31 12.27 -98.56
C ASP A 29 28.95 11.14 -97.58
N SER A 30 27.66 10.97 -97.27
CA SER A 30 27.25 9.95 -96.31
C SER A 30 27.49 8.52 -96.83
N ASP A 31 27.36 8.28 -98.14
CA ASP A 31 27.44 6.94 -98.74
C ASP A 31 28.87 6.40 -98.70
N LEU A 32 29.83 7.23 -99.11
CA LEU A 32 31.26 6.93 -99.05
C LEU A 32 31.88 7.24 -97.69
N ARG A 33 31.19 8.05 -96.87
CA ARG A 33 31.63 8.59 -95.57
C ARG A 33 32.87 9.47 -95.65
N ILE A 34 33.11 10.09 -96.81
CA ILE A 34 34.30 10.92 -97.06
C ILE A 34 33.96 12.38 -96.81
N ILE A 35 34.83 13.09 -96.09
CA ILE A 35 34.73 14.54 -95.88
C ILE A 35 35.42 15.26 -97.04
N GLY A 36 34.65 15.99 -97.84
CA GLY A 36 35.18 16.94 -98.83
C GLY A 36 35.60 18.24 -98.15
N ILE A 37 36.90 18.54 -98.11
CA ILE A 37 37.45 19.78 -97.55
C ILE A 37 37.77 20.74 -98.70
N PRO A 38 37.15 21.95 -98.76
CA PRO A 38 37.52 22.98 -99.72
C PRO A 38 39.00 23.38 -99.60
N GLU A 39 39.66 23.70 -100.72
CA GLU A 39 41.11 23.99 -100.76
C GLU A 39 41.53 25.09 -99.78
N GLN A 40 40.71 26.14 -99.65
CA GLN A 40 40.93 27.26 -98.72
C GLN A 40 40.96 26.83 -97.25
N PHE A 41 40.40 25.67 -96.91
CA PHE A 41 40.37 25.18 -95.54
C PHE A 41 41.53 24.26 -95.18
N LYS A 42 42.34 23.77 -96.12
CA LYS A 42 43.41 22.80 -95.81
C LYS A 42 44.40 23.24 -94.74
N VAL A 43 44.55 24.54 -94.48
CA VAL A 43 45.27 25.06 -93.31
C VAL A 43 44.32 25.21 -92.12
N LEU A 44 44.52 24.42 -91.05
CA LEU A 44 43.67 24.42 -89.86
C LEU A 44 43.91 25.63 -88.94
N GLY A 45 45.14 26.16 -88.86
CA GLY A 45 45.50 27.28 -87.99
C GLY A 45 47.02 27.42 -87.85
N VAL A 46 47.47 28.31 -86.96
CA VAL A 46 48.88 28.49 -86.55
C VAL A 46 49.10 27.88 -85.17
N GLU A 47 50.34 27.49 -84.86
CA GLU A 47 50.69 26.85 -83.58
C GLU A 47 50.22 27.67 -82.38
N ASN A 48 49.47 27.04 -81.47
CA ASN A 48 48.84 27.62 -80.26
C ASN A 48 47.58 28.47 -80.45
N ASP A 49 47.07 28.65 -81.68
CA ASP A 49 45.77 29.28 -81.92
C ASP A 49 44.68 28.64 -81.05
N LYS A 50 43.87 29.44 -80.34
CA LYS A 50 42.78 28.93 -79.50
C LYS A 50 41.46 29.60 -79.88
N ASP A 51 40.50 28.80 -80.34
CA ASP A 51 39.10 29.18 -80.57
C ASP A 51 38.90 30.31 -81.61
N VAL A 52 39.88 30.52 -82.50
CA VAL A 52 39.86 31.57 -83.54
C VAL A 52 39.34 31.10 -84.89
N LYS A 53 39.38 29.79 -85.18
CA LYS A 53 38.86 29.21 -86.44
C LYS A 53 37.63 28.34 -86.18
N VAL A 54 36.61 28.52 -87.02
CA VAL A 54 35.39 27.69 -87.00
C VAL A 54 35.22 27.02 -88.37
N MET A 55 35.14 25.69 -88.37
CA MET A 55 34.92 24.87 -89.55
C MET A 55 33.46 24.45 -89.63
N GLN A 56 32.77 24.75 -90.73
CA GLN A 56 31.38 24.35 -90.92
C GLN A 56 31.29 23.03 -91.70
N PHE A 57 30.33 22.19 -91.35
CA PHE A 57 30.08 20.89 -91.96
C PHE A 57 28.62 20.77 -92.39
N ARG A 58 28.39 20.09 -93.52
CA ARG A 58 27.06 19.68 -94.02
C ARG A 58 27.07 18.22 -94.42
N MET A 59 26.03 17.47 -94.07
CA MET A 59 25.87 16.08 -94.47
C MET A 59 24.40 15.65 -94.64
N PRO A 60 24.09 14.62 -95.45
CA PRO A 60 22.75 14.06 -95.53
C PRO A 60 22.27 13.52 -94.18
N LYS A 61 20.99 13.73 -93.87
CA LYS A 61 20.34 13.30 -92.62
C LYS A 61 20.19 11.79 -92.51
N VAL A 62 20.11 11.07 -93.64
CA VAL A 62 19.85 9.62 -93.68
C VAL A 62 21.02 8.89 -94.32
N TYR A 63 21.50 7.81 -93.69
CA TYR A 63 22.51 6.92 -94.24
C TYR A 63 22.01 5.48 -94.27
N LYS A 64 21.96 4.85 -95.46
CA LYS A 64 21.46 3.47 -95.68
C LYS A 64 20.17 3.16 -94.91
N GLY A 65 19.23 4.11 -94.90
CA GLY A 65 17.94 4.01 -94.22
C GLY A 65 17.93 4.34 -92.72
N THR A 66 19.08 4.66 -92.10
CA THR A 66 19.14 5.13 -90.70
C THR A 66 19.10 6.65 -90.65
N ASP A 67 18.14 7.21 -89.92
CA ASP A 67 18.06 8.65 -89.62
C ASP A 67 19.10 9.03 -88.55
N LEU A 68 20.00 9.95 -88.90
CA LEU A 68 21.11 10.39 -88.06
C LEU A 68 20.78 11.64 -87.23
N SER A 69 19.58 12.22 -87.36
CA SER A 69 19.22 13.48 -86.69
C SER A 69 19.27 13.41 -85.16
N ALA A 70 18.96 12.25 -84.57
CA ALA A 70 19.00 12.02 -83.13
C ALA A 70 20.42 11.81 -82.57
N PHE A 71 21.43 11.61 -83.42
CA PHE A 71 22.79 11.32 -82.95
C PHE A 71 23.47 12.61 -82.45
N ASN A 72 24.23 12.50 -81.36
CA ASN A 72 25.14 13.54 -80.91
C ASN A 72 26.41 13.51 -81.75
N ILE A 73 26.88 14.68 -82.19
CA ILE A 73 28.00 14.80 -83.10
C ILE A 73 29.23 15.25 -82.33
N SER A 74 30.37 14.71 -82.70
CA SER A 74 31.66 15.21 -82.23
C SER A 74 32.70 15.13 -83.34
N VAL A 75 33.59 16.12 -83.37
CA VAL A 75 34.79 16.07 -84.20
C VAL A 75 35.91 15.51 -83.36
N ASN A 76 36.33 14.29 -83.68
CA ASN A 76 37.43 13.62 -83.00
C ASN A 76 38.68 13.87 -83.82
N TYR A 77 39.69 14.48 -83.21
CA TYR A 77 40.90 14.88 -83.92
C TYR A 77 42.16 14.40 -83.19
N GLN A 78 43.23 14.31 -83.96
CA GLN A 78 44.56 13.95 -83.51
C GLN A 78 45.54 14.99 -84.07
N ASN A 79 46.26 15.67 -83.19
CA ASN A 79 47.24 16.68 -83.61
C ASN A 79 48.54 16.05 -84.13
N ALA A 80 49.45 16.88 -84.63
CA ALA A 80 50.70 16.46 -85.27
C ALA A 80 51.62 15.59 -84.38
N ARG A 81 51.51 15.69 -83.04
CA ARG A 81 52.27 14.84 -82.10
C ARG A 81 51.51 13.61 -81.62
N GLY A 82 50.30 13.40 -82.12
CA GLY A 82 49.52 12.21 -81.86
C GLY A 82 48.56 12.30 -80.68
N THR A 83 48.46 13.45 -80.00
CA THR A 83 47.46 13.65 -78.94
C THR A 83 46.07 13.68 -79.55
N LYS A 84 45.18 12.83 -79.03
CA LYS A 84 43.78 12.74 -79.46
C LYS A 84 42.89 13.52 -78.50
N ASP A 85 41.97 14.28 -79.06
CA ASP A 85 40.94 14.98 -78.30
C ASP A 85 39.66 15.05 -79.13
N ARG A 86 38.59 15.60 -78.53
CA ARG A 86 37.27 15.64 -79.12
C ARG A 86 36.59 16.96 -78.86
N TYR A 87 36.09 17.57 -79.92
CA TYR A 87 35.13 18.66 -79.83
C TYR A 87 33.71 18.10 -79.87
N VAL A 88 32.92 18.35 -78.83
CA VAL A 88 31.49 18.00 -78.81
C VAL A 88 30.71 19.12 -79.48
N VAL A 89 30.00 18.78 -80.54
CA VAL A 89 29.19 19.74 -81.31
C VAL A 89 27.95 20.10 -80.49
N THR A 90 27.74 21.39 -80.30
CA THR A 90 26.57 21.92 -79.56
C THR A 90 25.59 22.69 -80.47
N ASP A 91 26.00 23.01 -81.69
CA ASP A 91 25.26 23.87 -82.63
C ASP A 91 24.63 23.10 -83.81
N LYS A 92 24.44 21.78 -83.66
CA LYS A 92 23.80 20.92 -84.67
C LYS A 92 22.43 21.45 -85.09
N LYS A 93 22.24 21.64 -86.39
CA LYS A 93 20.96 22.01 -87.01
C LYS A 93 20.56 20.94 -88.03
N VAL A 94 19.29 20.54 -87.99
CA VAL A 94 18.72 19.59 -88.96
C VAL A 94 17.69 20.35 -89.79
N SER A 95 17.94 20.49 -91.08
CA SER A 95 17.13 21.30 -92.00
C SER A 95 16.79 20.45 -93.23
N GLY A 96 15.52 20.06 -93.37
CA GLY A 96 15.08 19.14 -94.43
C GLY A 96 15.83 17.81 -94.37
N ASP A 97 16.46 17.43 -95.48
CA ASP A 97 17.22 16.18 -95.63
C ASP A 97 18.72 16.33 -95.29
N GLN A 98 19.13 17.44 -94.66
CA GLN A 98 20.53 17.74 -94.32
C GLN A 98 20.72 18.05 -92.82
N ILE A 99 21.94 17.78 -92.34
CA ILE A 99 22.44 18.14 -91.01
C ILE A 99 23.63 19.07 -91.21
N GLU A 100 23.63 20.21 -90.53
CA GLU A 100 24.73 21.17 -90.49
C GLU A 100 25.22 21.37 -89.06
N PHE A 101 26.51 21.58 -88.89
CA PHE A 101 27.13 21.87 -87.60
C PHE A 101 28.50 22.52 -87.78
N SER A 102 29.10 22.98 -86.69
CA SER A 102 30.45 23.53 -86.75
C SER A 102 31.43 22.89 -85.75
N TRP A 103 32.71 23.09 -86.02
CA TRP A 103 33.82 22.79 -85.12
C TRP A 103 34.61 24.07 -84.89
N THR A 104 34.53 24.59 -83.66
CA THR A 104 35.47 25.62 -83.19
C THR A 104 36.78 24.95 -82.81
N VAL A 105 37.86 25.29 -83.50
CA VAL A 105 39.16 24.64 -83.37
C VAL A 105 39.86 25.14 -82.11
N GLY A 106 39.82 24.32 -81.07
CA GLY A 106 40.47 24.62 -79.79
C GLY A 106 41.98 24.40 -79.81
N LYS A 107 42.67 24.96 -78.81
CA LYS A 107 44.15 24.96 -78.69
C LYS A 107 44.77 23.57 -78.86
N THR A 108 44.16 22.51 -78.34
CA THR A 108 44.71 21.15 -78.43
C THR A 108 44.90 20.67 -79.89
N ALA A 109 44.07 21.15 -80.82
CA ALA A 109 44.13 20.78 -82.24
C ALA A 109 45.29 21.46 -82.99
N THR A 110 45.72 22.61 -82.50
CA THR A 110 46.68 23.53 -83.14
C THR A 110 47.94 23.73 -82.30
N VAL A 111 48.05 23.18 -81.10
CA VAL A 111 49.20 23.35 -80.19
C VAL A 111 50.55 22.90 -80.78
N TYR A 112 50.54 22.09 -81.85
CA TYR A 112 51.75 21.68 -82.55
C TYR A 112 51.63 21.92 -84.05
N ARG A 113 52.69 22.49 -84.66
CA ARG A 113 52.82 22.56 -86.12
C ARG A 113 52.81 21.17 -86.76
N GLY A 114 52.22 21.04 -87.95
CA GLY A 114 52.13 19.81 -88.74
C GLY A 114 50.68 19.35 -88.99
N ASP A 115 50.51 18.11 -89.41
CA ASP A 115 49.19 17.60 -89.81
C ASP A 115 48.30 17.23 -88.62
N THR A 116 47.15 17.87 -88.53
CA THR A 116 46.03 17.47 -87.66
C THR A 116 45.02 16.68 -88.47
N ARG A 117 44.72 15.47 -87.99
CA ARG A 117 43.79 14.54 -88.64
C ARG A 117 42.51 14.44 -87.85
N PHE A 118 41.37 14.32 -88.49
CA PHE A 118 40.09 14.25 -87.79
C PHE A 118 39.05 13.40 -88.51
N ILE A 119 38.05 12.96 -87.76
CA ILE A 119 36.81 12.36 -88.25
C ILE A 119 35.62 13.08 -87.62
N VAL A 120 34.48 13.00 -88.28
CA VAL A 120 33.19 13.28 -87.66
C VAL A 120 32.63 11.97 -87.13
N CYS A 121 32.40 11.94 -85.82
CA CYS A 121 31.83 10.82 -85.08
C CYS A 121 30.43 11.20 -84.62
N MET A 122 29.44 10.35 -84.88
CA MET A 122 28.07 10.52 -84.46
C MET A 122 27.67 9.33 -83.59
N ARG A 123 27.13 9.60 -82.40
CA ARG A 123 26.69 8.56 -81.45
C ARG A 123 25.25 8.74 -81.05
N LEU A 124 24.49 7.65 -81.06
CA LEU A 124 23.21 7.55 -80.38
C LEU A 124 23.44 6.83 -79.06
N THR A 125 23.00 7.44 -77.97
CA THR A 125 23.21 6.95 -76.60
C THR A 125 21.86 6.72 -75.94
N GLY A 126 21.69 5.56 -75.30
CA GLY A 126 20.50 5.22 -74.54
C GLY A 126 20.38 6.05 -73.26
N SER A 127 19.22 5.98 -72.59
CA SER A 127 18.93 6.72 -71.34
C SER A 127 19.86 6.38 -70.17
N ASP A 128 20.57 5.25 -70.25
CA ASP A 128 21.56 4.78 -69.28
C ASP A 128 22.99 5.29 -69.55
N GLY A 129 23.18 6.04 -70.64
CA GLY A 129 24.49 6.56 -71.04
C GLY A 129 25.31 5.61 -71.91
N VAL A 130 24.79 4.44 -72.30
CA VAL A 130 25.48 3.46 -73.15
C VAL A 130 25.33 3.82 -74.64
N ILE A 131 26.42 3.72 -75.42
CA ILE A 131 26.40 3.97 -76.86
C ILE A 131 25.67 2.81 -77.57
N GLU A 132 24.51 3.09 -78.16
CA GLU A 132 23.69 2.11 -78.88
C GLU A 132 24.11 1.98 -80.36
N LYS A 133 24.43 3.11 -81.00
CA LYS A 133 24.88 3.17 -82.40
C LYS A 133 25.96 4.21 -82.58
N GLU A 134 26.95 3.90 -83.42
CA GLU A 134 28.03 4.82 -83.77
C GLU A 134 28.25 4.87 -85.29
N PHE A 135 28.35 6.07 -85.84
CA PHE A 135 28.69 6.35 -87.24
C PHE A 135 29.96 7.22 -87.28
N ASN A 136 30.94 6.82 -88.08
CA ASN A 136 32.20 7.56 -88.26
C ASN A 136 32.46 7.79 -89.74
N THR A 137 32.99 8.98 -90.06
CA THR A 137 33.58 9.28 -91.37
C THR A 137 34.96 8.64 -91.54
N THR A 138 35.47 8.62 -92.77
CA THR A 138 36.88 8.36 -93.02
C THR A 138 37.74 9.52 -92.50
N LEU A 139 39.02 9.25 -92.26
CA LEU A 139 39.98 10.23 -91.74
C LEU A 139 40.25 11.34 -92.77
N ALA A 140 40.10 12.58 -92.34
CA ALA A 140 40.48 13.77 -93.10
C ALA A 140 41.70 14.45 -92.45
N THR A 141 42.48 15.18 -93.24
CA THR A 141 43.76 15.77 -92.78
C THR A 141 43.83 17.24 -93.19
N MET A 142 44.30 18.08 -92.26
CA MET A 142 44.55 19.51 -92.46
C MET A 142 45.87 19.89 -91.76
N THR A 143 46.53 20.95 -92.21
CA THR A 143 47.87 21.34 -91.74
C THR A 143 47.80 22.54 -90.79
N VAL A 144 48.51 22.47 -89.67
CA VAL A 144 48.77 23.58 -88.74
C VAL A 144 50.15 24.17 -89.04
N LEU A 145 50.23 25.49 -89.21
CA LEU A 145 51.47 26.20 -89.51
C LEU A 145 52.27 26.50 -88.24
N GLU A 146 53.56 26.77 -88.39
CA GLU A 146 54.46 27.14 -87.28
C GLU A 146 54.06 28.48 -86.65
N GLY A 147 54.01 28.52 -85.32
CA GLY A 147 53.74 29.72 -84.51
C GLY A 147 54.87 29.98 -83.50
N LEU A 148 54.91 31.19 -82.93
CA LEU A 148 55.96 31.64 -82.02
C LEU A 148 55.34 32.10 -80.70
N GLU A 149 55.46 31.29 -79.65
CA GLU A 149 55.01 31.59 -78.27
C GLU A 149 56.21 31.78 -77.33
N VAL A 150 56.02 32.51 -76.23
CA VAL A 150 57.10 32.83 -75.26
C VAL A 150 57.17 31.75 -74.17
N ASP A 151 58.36 31.17 -73.95
CA ASP A 151 58.59 29.93 -73.18
C ASP A 151 58.28 29.98 -71.65
N ASN A 152 57.86 31.11 -71.08
CA ASN A 152 57.58 31.26 -69.64
C ASN A 152 56.52 32.35 -69.36
N PRO A 153 55.22 32.01 -69.27
CA PRO A 153 54.19 32.97 -68.88
C PRO A 153 54.19 33.24 -67.37
N VAL A 154 54.14 34.52 -67.01
CA VAL A 154 53.96 35.02 -65.64
C VAL A 154 52.56 34.63 -65.14
N ILE A 155 52.45 34.12 -63.90
CA ILE A 155 51.15 33.89 -63.25
C ILE A 155 50.48 35.25 -63.00
N GLU A 156 49.35 35.51 -63.65
CA GLU A 156 48.62 36.78 -63.57
C GLU A 156 47.86 36.93 -62.24
N GLN A 157 47.69 38.17 -61.77
CA GLN A 157 47.13 38.56 -60.46
C GLN A 157 45.74 37.98 -60.16
N GLU A 158 44.98 37.57 -61.18
CA GLU A 158 43.64 36.96 -61.05
C GLU A 158 43.63 35.62 -60.27
N GLU A 159 44.72 34.84 -60.31
CA GLU A 159 44.76 33.54 -59.61
C GLU A 159 44.94 33.68 -58.08
N LYS A 160 45.43 34.82 -57.58
CA LYS A 160 45.44 35.13 -56.13
C LYS A 160 44.07 35.60 -55.63
N ASP A 161 43.32 36.33 -56.44
CA ASP A 161 41.99 36.83 -56.08
C ASP A 161 40.95 35.70 -55.97
N ILE A 162 41.07 34.66 -56.80
CA ILE A 162 40.18 33.49 -56.73
C ILE A 162 40.36 32.73 -55.40
N ILE A 163 41.59 32.58 -54.91
CA ILE A 163 41.85 31.91 -53.61
C ILE A 163 41.32 32.76 -52.44
N ALA A 164 41.48 34.09 -52.50
CA ALA A 164 40.93 34.99 -51.49
C ALA A 164 39.38 34.96 -51.47
N GLN A 165 38.74 34.96 -52.65
CA GLN A 165 37.29 34.84 -52.76
C GLN A 165 36.77 33.49 -52.23
N LEU A 166 37.47 32.39 -52.49
CA LEU A 166 37.09 31.07 -51.95
C LEU A 166 37.18 31.01 -50.43
N LEU A 167 38.22 31.60 -49.82
CA LEU A 167 38.33 31.72 -48.36
C LEU A 167 37.21 32.57 -47.76
N GLN A 168 36.84 33.67 -48.43
CA GLN A 168 35.74 34.53 -48.00
C GLN A 168 34.39 33.80 -48.08
N ILE A 169 34.14 33.05 -49.16
CA ILE A 169 32.92 32.24 -49.31
C ILE A 169 32.83 31.18 -48.21
N VAL A 170 33.95 30.52 -47.87
CA VAL A 170 33.97 29.53 -46.78
C VAL A 170 33.70 30.19 -45.43
N ASP A 171 34.26 31.36 -45.16
CA ASP A 171 34.03 32.10 -43.91
C ASP A 171 32.59 32.60 -43.79
N ASP A 172 32.03 33.15 -44.87
CA ASP A 172 30.65 33.62 -44.92
C ASP A 172 29.65 32.46 -44.78
N LYS A 173 29.87 31.33 -45.48
CA LYS A 173 29.04 30.13 -45.35
C LYS A 173 29.15 29.50 -43.96
N SER A 174 30.32 29.56 -43.33
CA SER A 174 30.51 29.10 -41.94
C SER A 174 29.73 29.99 -40.96
N LYS A 175 29.76 31.31 -41.15
CA LYS A 175 28.96 32.26 -40.36
C LYS A 175 27.46 32.06 -40.53
N GLU A 176 26.99 31.87 -41.76
CA GLU A 176 25.59 31.55 -42.06
C GLU A 176 25.15 30.26 -41.35
N ALA A 177 25.97 29.21 -41.40
CA ALA A 177 25.69 27.95 -40.72
C ALA A 177 25.63 28.09 -39.19
N VAL A 178 26.59 28.82 -38.59
CA VAL A 178 26.60 29.10 -37.15
C VAL A 178 25.39 29.94 -36.74
N GLN A 179 25.01 30.94 -37.55
CA GLN A 179 23.85 31.77 -37.28
C GLN A 179 22.55 30.94 -37.34
N ALA A 180 22.38 30.08 -38.35
CA ALA A 180 21.22 29.20 -38.46
C ALA A 180 21.10 28.26 -37.24
N VAL A 181 22.20 27.67 -36.77
CA VAL A 181 22.22 26.84 -35.56
C VAL A 181 21.88 27.66 -34.31
N THR A 182 22.36 28.90 -34.23
CA THR A 182 22.09 29.80 -33.10
C THR A 182 20.62 30.24 -33.06
N GLU A 183 20.04 30.58 -34.22
CA GLU A 183 18.63 30.93 -34.35
C GLU A 183 17.73 29.75 -34.00
N GLU A 184 18.08 28.54 -34.45
CA GLU A 184 17.32 27.33 -34.13
C GLU A 184 17.46 26.95 -32.64
N GLY A 185 18.66 27.07 -32.07
CA GLY A 185 18.87 26.91 -30.63
C GLY A 185 18.03 27.89 -29.81
N THR A 186 17.90 29.14 -30.27
CA THR A 186 17.04 30.15 -29.63
C THR A 186 15.55 29.76 -29.70
N LYS A 187 15.08 29.21 -30.82
CA LYS A 187 13.69 28.71 -30.94
C LYS A 187 13.44 27.53 -30.01
N GLN A 188 14.37 26.58 -29.92
CA GLN A 188 14.26 25.43 -29.02
C GLN A 188 14.22 25.85 -27.55
N ILE A 189 15.07 26.81 -27.14
CA ILE A 189 15.04 27.37 -25.79
C ILE A 189 13.68 28.01 -25.49
N LYS A 190 13.13 28.80 -26.42
CA LYS A 190 11.79 29.39 -26.26
C LYS A 190 10.68 28.34 -26.15
N ALA A 191 10.76 27.27 -26.93
CA ALA A 191 9.79 26.16 -26.86
C ALA A 191 9.86 25.43 -25.51
N VAL A 192 11.06 25.17 -24.99
CA VAL A 192 11.26 24.56 -23.66
C VAL A 192 10.76 25.50 -22.55
N GLN A 193 11.02 26.80 -22.66
CA GLN A 193 10.51 27.80 -21.70
C GLN A 193 8.98 27.87 -21.71
N ALA A 194 8.35 27.82 -22.88
CA ALA A 194 6.90 27.79 -23.00
C ALA A 194 6.30 26.51 -22.38
N ALA A 195 6.87 25.34 -22.68
CA ALA A 195 6.45 24.08 -22.08
C ALA A 195 6.65 24.08 -20.55
N ALA A 196 7.71 24.70 -20.03
CA ALA A 196 7.92 24.85 -18.60
C ALA A 196 6.87 25.75 -17.94
N GLN A 197 6.40 26.79 -18.63
CA GLN A 197 5.30 27.65 -18.16
C GLN A 197 3.96 26.89 -18.12
N GLU A 198 3.66 26.06 -19.14
CA GLU A 198 2.48 25.20 -19.15
C GLU A 198 2.51 24.19 -17.99
N ILE A 199 3.65 23.53 -17.75
CA ILE A 199 3.82 22.60 -16.62
C ILE A 199 3.64 23.31 -15.26
N ALA A 200 4.07 24.57 -15.14
CA ALA A 200 3.88 25.35 -13.92
C ALA A 200 2.41 25.71 -13.71
N ALA A 201 1.70 26.10 -14.76
CA ALA A 201 0.26 26.36 -14.73
C ALA A 201 -0.53 25.08 -14.40
N ASP A 202 -0.18 23.94 -15.02
CA ASP A 202 -0.77 22.63 -14.72
C ASP A 202 -0.54 22.22 -13.27
N ARG A 203 0.63 22.50 -12.69
CA ARG A 203 0.89 22.22 -11.26
C ARG A 203 0.00 23.03 -10.33
N GLU A 204 -0.19 24.31 -10.59
CA GLU A 204 -1.11 25.14 -9.79
C GLU A 204 -2.58 24.73 -10.00
N GLN A 205 -2.96 24.35 -11.23
CA GLN A 205 -4.29 23.78 -11.51
C GLN A 205 -4.50 22.45 -10.80
N ILE A 206 -3.51 21.54 -10.77
CA ILE A 206 -3.57 20.28 -10.03
C ILE A 206 -3.70 20.53 -8.53
N LYS A 207 -2.97 21.51 -7.99
CA LYS A 207 -3.06 21.90 -6.58
C LYS A 207 -4.44 22.46 -6.24
N THR A 208 -5.01 23.28 -7.12
CA THR A 208 -6.36 23.81 -7.01
C THR A 208 -7.39 22.70 -7.11
N ASN A 209 -7.35 21.86 -8.14
CA ASN A 209 -8.22 20.69 -8.30
C ASN A 209 -8.15 19.75 -7.09
N LYS A 210 -6.96 19.56 -6.48
CA LYS A 210 -6.80 18.77 -5.25
C LYS A 210 -7.54 19.40 -4.06
N ALA A 211 -7.47 20.73 -3.92
CA ALA A 211 -8.22 21.46 -2.91
C ALA A 211 -9.73 21.41 -3.19
N ASP A 212 -10.15 21.64 -4.43
CA ASP A 212 -11.56 21.59 -4.86
C ASP A 212 -12.15 20.19 -4.70
N ILE A 213 -11.41 19.12 -4.98
CA ILE A 213 -11.85 17.74 -4.72
C ILE A 213 -11.97 17.48 -3.22
N ALA A 214 -11.09 18.04 -2.39
CA ALA A 214 -11.21 17.95 -0.93
C ALA A 214 -12.45 18.72 -0.43
N ASP A 215 -12.69 19.92 -0.96
CA ASP A 215 -13.86 20.75 -0.67
C ASP A 215 -15.15 20.13 -1.22
N LEU A 216 -15.16 19.47 -2.39
CA LEU A 216 -16.31 18.72 -2.92
C LEU A 216 -16.63 17.49 -2.08
N ARG A 217 -15.61 16.87 -1.45
CA ARG A 217 -15.84 15.81 -0.44
C ARG A 217 -16.34 16.37 0.89
N GLN A 218 -16.04 17.64 1.21
CA GLN A 218 -16.47 18.32 2.44
C GLN A 218 -17.76 19.16 2.30
N THR A 219 -18.17 19.57 1.10
CA THR A 219 -19.44 20.26 0.81
C THR A 219 -20.60 19.26 0.77
N LYS A 220 -20.66 18.41 1.79
CA LYS A 220 -21.83 17.62 2.20
C LYS A 220 -22.86 18.55 2.86
N ALA A 221 -23.37 19.54 2.14
CA ALA A 221 -24.43 20.43 2.63
C ALA A 221 -25.81 19.72 2.82
N GLY A 222 -25.83 18.39 3.02
CA GLY A 222 -27.04 17.58 3.20
C GLY A 222 -26.84 16.23 3.91
N ALA A 223 -25.65 15.93 4.47
CA ALA A 223 -25.42 14.71 5.23
C ALA A 223 -25.70 14.94 6.72
N ILE A 224 -26.51 14.08 7.34
CA ILE A 224 -26.73 14.12 8.80
C ILE A 224 -25.53 13.46 9.46
N ILE A 225 -24.78 14.21 10.28
CA ILE A 225 -23.69 13.65 11.06
C ILE A 225 -24.22 13.30 12.45
N ASN A 226 -24.11 12.03 12.82
CA ASN A 226 -24.47 11.53 14.12
C ASN A 226 -23.21 11.09 14.88
N SER A 227 -23.33 10.92 16.20
CA SER A 227 -22.21 10.51 17.05
C SER A 227 -22.62 9.42 18.02
N ALA A 228 -21.66 8.55 18.37
CA ALA A 228 -21.85 7.51 19.36
C ALA A 228 -20.55 7.29 20.16
N LYS A 229 -20.67 6.80 21.38
CA LYS A 229 -19.54 6.54 22.29
C LYS A 229 -19.67 5.18 22.97
N GLY A 230 -18.54 4.60 23.32
CA GLY A 230 -18.45 3.33 24.05
C GLY A 230 -17.24 2.51 23.63
N GLU A 231 -17.00 1.39 24.30
CA GLU A 231 -15.92 0.44 23.95
C GLU A 231 -16.31 -0.48 22.78
N ARG A 232 -17.62 -0.68 22.61
CA ARG A 232 -18.24 -1.23 21.41
C ARG A 232 -19.41 -0.35 21.04
N ILE A 233 -19.44 0.09 19.79
CA ILE A 233 -20.43 1.02 19.27
C ILE A 233 -21.23 0.30 18.20
N ALA A 234 -22.56 0.28 18.36
CA ALA A 234 -23.49 -0.30 17.41
C ALA A 234 -24.45 0.80 16.94
N VAL A 235 -24.45 1.11 15.65
CA VAL A 235 -25.30 2.15 15.04
C VAL A 235 -26.16 1.53 13.94
N GLY A 236 -27.46 1.80 13.97
CA GLY A 236 -28.46 1.17 13.11
C GLY A 236 -28.91 2.03 11.93
N ASP A 237 -28.34 3.22 11.81
CA ASP A 237 -28.68 4.28 10.88
C ASP A 237 -27.47 4.73 10.08
N SER A 238 -26.46 3.90 9.82
CA SER A 238 -25.24 4.31 9.11
C SER A 238 -25.37 4.22 7.58
N SER A 239 -24.71 5.12 6.84
CA SER A 239 -24.96 5.35 5.40
C SER A 239 -23.90 4.80 4.43
N ASP A 240 -23.10 3.81 4.81
CA ASP A 240 -21.96 3.30 4.00
C ASP A 240 -20.95 4.39 3.59
N ALA A 241 -20.69 5.34 4.49
CA ALA A 241 -19.80 6.48 4.26
C ALA A 241 -18.55 6.42 5.14
N PHE A 242 -17.47 7.07 4.68
CA PHE A 242 -16.27 7.32 5.50
C PHE A 242 -16.63 7.99 6.83
N PHE A 243 -15.88 7.68 7.88
CA PHE A 243 -16.01 8.37 9.16
C PHE A 243 -15.72 9.86 9.01
N GLU A 244 -16.50 10.69 9.69
CA GLU A 244 -16.20 12.11 9.87
C GLU A 244 -15.22 12.31 11.03
N GLY A 245 -15.25 11.41 12.01
CA GLY A 245 -14.35 11.43 13.15
C GLY A 245 -14.30 10.07 13.84
N LEU A 246 -13.12 9.73 14.33
CA LEU A 246 -12.90 8.64 15.27
C LEU A 246 -11.98 9.18 16.37
N LYS A 247 -12.30 8.87 17.61
CA LYS A 247 -11.41 9.04 18.75
C LYS A 247 -11.25 7.74 19.50
N LEU A 248 -10.02 7.45 19.90
CA LEU A 248 -9.71 6.38 20.84
C LEU A 248 -9.26 7.02 22.14
N PHE A 249 -9.73 6.49 23.27
CA PHE A 249 -9.42 6.94 24.62
C PHE A 249 -8.80 5.80 25.40
N GLY A 250 -7.65 6.10 26.01
CA GLY A 250 -6.92 5.16 26.84
C GLY A 250 -7.64 4.82 28.14
N LYS A 251 -7.35 3.65 28.68
CA LYS A 251 -7.74 3.25 30.02
C LYS A 251 -6.57 2.53 30.67
N SER A 252 -6.28 2.87 31.91
CA SER A 252 -5.27 2.21 32.73
C SER A 252 -5.92 1.70 34.01
N GLU A 253 -5.72 0.42 34.29
CA GLU A 253 -6.22 -0.24 35.49
C GLU A 253 -5.05 -0.88 36.26
N GLN A 254 -5.23 -1.10 37.55
CA GLN A 254 -4.23 -1.74 38.39
C GLN A 254 -4.95 -2.69 39.35
N VAL A 255 -4.67 -3.98 39.23
CA VAL A 255 -5.22 -4.98 40.15
C VAL A 255 -4.58 -4.77 41.52
N GLN A 256 -5.43 -4.56 42.54
CA GLN A 256 -5.00 -4.43 43.93
C GLN A 256 -5.32 -5.70 44.71
N THR A 257 -4.48 -6.03 45.68
CA THR A 257 -4.73 -7.16 46.59
C THR A 257 -4.85 -6.66 48.02
N LYS A 258 -5.60 -7.41 48.83
CA LYS A 258 -5.72 -7.21 50.29
C LYS A 258 -4.77 -8.13 51.06
N GLY A 259 -4.17 -9.13 50.41
CA GLY A 259 -3.28 -10.11 51.03
C GLY A 259 -4.01 -11.28 51.69
N TYR A 260 -5.22 -11.59 51.24
CA TYR A 260 -6.04 -12.70 51.72
C TYR A 260 -5.71 -14.04 51.07
N GLN A 261 -5.11 -14.04 49.87
CA GLN A 261 -4.66 -15.27 49.22
C GLN A 261 -3.58 -15.96 50.05
N LEU A 262 -3.79 -17.24 50.37
CA LEU A 262 -2.87 -18.08 51.16
C LEU A 262 -2.00 -19.02 50.30
N PHE A 263 -2.31 -19.17 49.01
CA PHE A 263 -1.57 -20.07 48.13
C PHE A 263 -0.65 -19.32 47.16
N ASP A 264 0.66 -19.54 47.28
CA ASP A 264 1.68 -19.05 46.35
C ASP A 264 1.77 -19.95 45.10
N ALA A 265 1.09 -19.55 44.03
CA ALA A 265 1.09 -20.25 42.75
C ALA A 265 2.49 -20.37 42.12
N SER A 266 3.44 -19.48 42.44
CA SER A 266 4.80 -19.53 41.88
C SER A 266 5.55 -20.81 42.26
N LYS A 267 5.08 -21.52 43.29
CA LYS A 267 5.67 -22.79 43.77
C LYS A 267 5.32 -23.99 42.90
N ILE A 268 4.34 -23.89 42.00
CA ILE A 268 4.00 -24.96 41.06
C ILE A 268 4.44 -24.54 39.65
N PRO A 269 5.48 -25.15 39.06
CA PRO A 269 5.93 -24.78 37.71
C PRO A 269 4.98 -25.31 36.64
N THR A 270 5.09 -24.75 35.43
CA THR A 270 4.47 -25.30 34.22
C THR A 270 4.86 -26.76 34.03
N LYS A 271 3.88 -27.62 33.73
CA LYS A 271 4.10 -29.04 33.50
C LYS A 271 3.22 -29.57 32.37
N SER A 272 3.83 -30.38 31.51
CA SER A 272 3.13 -31.20 30.51
C SER A 272 3.26 -32.67 30.86
N ALA A 273 2.14 -33.39 30.94
CA ALA A 273 2.09 -34.83 31.21
C ALA A 273 0.76 -35.41 30.73
N GLY A 274 0.78 -36.66 30.25
CA GLY A 274 -0.44 -37.38 29.85
C GLY A 274 -1.30 -36.71 28.79
N GLY A 275 -0.74 -35.84 27.94
CA GLY A 275 -1.49 -35.10 26.92
C GLY A 275 -2.09 -33.77 27.41
N ALA A 276 -2.01 -33.45 28.71
CA ALA A 276 -2.35 -32.14 29.24
C ALA A 276 -1.09 -31.29 29.46
N THR A 277 -1.22 -29.98 29.30
CA THR A 277 -0.24 -28.99 29.75
C THR A 277 -0.91 -28.01 30.68
N VAL A 278 -0.41 -27.91 31.91
CA VAL A 278 -0.81 -26.92 32.90
C VAL A 278 0.28 -25.85 32.92
N THR A 279 0.00 -24.71 32.33
CA THR A 279 0.90 -23.55 32.26
C THR A 279 0.69 -22.69 33.49
N ASN A 280 1.75 -22.42 34.26
CA ASN A 280 1.74 -21.34 35.24
C ASN A 280 1.90 -20.02 34.50
N ASN A 281 0.90 -19.15 34.57
CA ASN A 281 0.86 -17.90 33.81
C ASN A 281 1.70 -16.78 34.46
N GLY A 282 2.21 -16.99 35.67
CA GLY A 282 3.00 -16.00 36.42
C GLY A 282 2.16 -14.94 37.15
N ASP A 283 0.84 -14.91 36.94
CA ASP A 283 -0.11 -13.98 37.55
C ASP A 283 -0.88 -14.57 38.74
N GLY A 284 -0.53 -15.79 39.18
CA GLY A 284 -1.29 -16.53 40.20
C GLY A 284 -2.29 -17.55 39.66
N SER A 285 -2.49 -17.60 38.35
CA SER A 285 -3.39 -18.53 37.67
C SER A 285 -2.65 -19.61 36.88
N PHE A 286 -3.37 -20.68 36.52
CA PHE A 286 -2.86 -21.74 35.65
C PHE A 286 -3.79 -21.97 34.46
N THR A 287 -3.24 -22.09 33.25
CA THR A 287 -4.02 -22.43 32.05
C THR A 287 -3.83 -23.90 31.70
N ILE A 288 -4.94 -24.62 31.53
CA ILE A 288 -4.94 -26.02 31.10
C ILE A 288 -5.19 -26.08 29.60
N SER A 289 -4.29 -26.76 28.90
CA SER A 289 -4.38 -27.08 27.47
C SER A 289 -4.18 -28.59 27.24
N GLY A 290 -4.52 -29.06 26.05
CA GLY A 290 -4.56 -30.49 25.72
C GLY A 290 -5.98 -30.96 25.43
N SER A 291 -6.12 -32.15 24.83
CA SER A 291 -7.43 -32.70 24.46
C SER A 291 -7.46 -34.21 24.67
N GLY A 292 -8.68 -34.77 24.72
CA GLY A 292 -8.88 -36.19 24.98
C GLY A 292 -8.72 -36.55 26.47
N ASN A 293 -8.28 -37.78 26.74
CA ASN A 293 -8.13 -38.29 28.09
C ASN A 293 -6.66 -38.35 28.49
N LEU A 294 -6.38 -38.14 29.78
CA LEU A 294 -5.04 -38.31 30.31
C LEU A 294 -4.50 -39.72 30.06
N THR A 295 -3.31 -39.83 29.47
CA THR A 295 -2.65 -41.12 29.20
C THR A 295 -1.77 -41.62 30.34
N GLU A 296 -1.50 -40.76 31.32
CA GLU A 296 -0.79 -41.05 32.58
C GLU A 296 -1.31 -40.11 33.68
N TYR A 297 -0.89 -40.34 34.93
CA TYR A 297 -1.24 -39.45 36.04
C TYR A 297 -0.63 -38.06 35.83
N PHE A 298 -1.44 -37.02 35.99
CA PHE A 298 -0.98 -35.66 36.10
C PHE A 298 -0.81 -35.30 37.58
N GLY A 299 0.39 -34.88 37.97
CA GLY A 299 0.66 -34.43 39.33
C GLY A 299 1.74 -33.35 39.34
N ALA A 300 1.38 -32.14 39.73
CA ALA A 300 2.30 -31.05 40.04
C ALA A 300 1.96 -30.55 41.44
N ASN A 301 2.89 -30.66 42.39
CA ASN A 301 2.61 -30.36 43.79
C ASN A 301 3.70 -29.51 44.43
N TYR A 302 3.25 -28.72 45.41
CA TYR A 302 4.07 -28.01 46.37
C TYR A 302 3.61 -28.41 47.77
N GLN A 303 4.55 -28.69 48.67
CA GLN A 303 4.23 -29.10 50.04
C GLN A 303 4.99 -28.27 51.07
N ILE A 304 4.32 -27.95 52.17
CA ILE A 304 4.89 -27.33 53.36
C ILE A 304 5.00 -28.41 54.44
N THR A 305 6.21 -28.63 54.97
CA THR A 305 6.48 -29.62 56.03
C THR A 305 6.95 -28.96 57.33
N ASP A 306 7.31 -27.68 57.28
CA ASP A 306 7.70 -26.91 58.46
C ASP A 306 6.44 -26.54 59.26
N LYS A 307 6.37 -27.03 60.50
CA LYS A 307 5.21 -26.84 61.38
C LYS A 307 5.00 -25.38 61.76
N GLU A 308 6.06 -24.60 61.94
CA GLU A 308 5.94 -23.18 62.26
C GLU A 308 5.40 -22.40 61.07
N VAL A 309 5.85 -22.72 59.85
CA VAL A 309 5.28 -22.12 58.63
C VAL A 309 3.80 -22.46 58.48
N ILE A 310 3.40 -23.71 58.72
CA ILE A 310 1.98 -24.14 58.65
C ILE A 310 1.14 -23.37 59.68
N LYS A 311 1.61 -23.26 60.92
CA LYS A 311 0.91 -22.55 62.00
C LYS A 311 0.83 -21.04 61.79
N ASN A 312 1.80 -20.46 61.09
CA ASN A 312 1.77 -19.04 60.73
C ASN A 312 0.86 -18.77 59.53
N LEU A 313 0.73 -19.72 58.59
CA LEU A 313 -0.09 -19.57 57.40
C LEU A 313 -1.58 -19.87 57.68
N PHE A 314 -1.88 -20.81 58.56
CA PHE A 314 -3.24 -21.26 58.86
C PHE A 314 -3.62 -21.08 60.32
N LYS A 315 -4.84 -20.57 60.55
CA LYS A 315 -5.46 -20.42 61.88
C LYS A 315 -6.62 -21.39 62.08
N THR A 316 -6.98 -21.64 63.33
CA THR A 316 -8.20 -22.39 63.64
C THR A 316 -9.43 -21.67 63.10
N GLY A 317 -10.45 -22.42 62.69
CA GLY A 317 -11.66 -21.87 62.06
C GLY A 317 -11.83 -22.35 60.62
N LYS A 318 -12.60 -21.59 59.83
CA LYS A 318 -12.94 -21.97 58.45
C LYS A 318 -11.78 -21.71 57.50
N LEU A 319 -11.58 -22.64 56.56
CA LEU A 319 -10.71 -22.52 55.40
C LEU A 319 -11.58 -22.66 54.16
N TYR A 320 -11.44 -21.73 53.22
CA TYR A 320 -12.21 -21.68 51.99
C TYR A 320 -11.29 -21.84 50.79
N LEU A 321 -11.73 -22.63 49.81
CA LEU A 321 -11.14 -22.69 48.48
C LEU A 321 -12.22 -22.41 47.45
N LYS A 322 -12.06 -21.33 46.68
CA LYS A 322 -12.87 -21.06 45.49
C LYS A 322 -12.03 -21.31 44.25
N ASN A 323 -12.53 -22.13 43.32
CA ASN A 323 -11.79 -22.48 42.13
C ASN A 323 -12.73 -22.88 40.97
N SER A 324 -12.19 -22.85 39.75
CA SER A 324 -12.85 -23.30 38.51
C SER A 324 -12.91 -24.83 38.44
N ASN A 325 -13.92 -25.36 37.74
CA ASN A 325 -14.05 -26.79 37.48
C ASN A 325 -13.24 -27.20 36.24
N THR A 326 -11.96 -27.52 36.42
CA THR A 326 -11.06 -28.01 35.36
C THR A 326 -10.61 -29.45 35.62
N PHE A 327 -9.93 -30.07 34.66
CA PHE A 327 -9.26 -31.36 34.86
C PHE A 327 -7.99 -31.44 34.00
N PRO A 328 -6.78 -31.60 34.56
CA PRO A 328 -6.44 -31.69 35.99
C PRO A 328 -7.02 -30.58 36.87
N TYR A 329 -7.39 -30.88 38.13
CA TYR A 329 -7.95 -29.91 39.06
C TYR A 329 -6.94 -29.52 40.13
N PHE A 330 -7.07 -28.31 40.64
CA PHE A 330 -6.32 -27.89 41.84
C PHE A 330 -7.02 -28.38 43.10
N LEU A 331 -6.22 -28.83 44.07
CA LEU A 331 -6.67 -29.20 45.41
C LEU A 331 -5.63 -28.84 46.46
N ILE A 332 -6.10 -28.69 47.70
CA ILE A 332 -5.28 -28.64 48.91
C ILE A 332 -5.68 -29.77 49.84
N TYR A 333 -4.71 -30.39 50.51
CA TYR A 333 -4.99 -31.32 51.59
C TYR A 333 -3.94 -31.28 52.71
N PHE A 334 -4.41 -31.56 53.92
CA PHE A 334 -3.60 -31.64 55.14
C PHE A 334 -3.35 -33.10 55.47
N VAL A 335 -2.12 -33.46 55.80
CA VAL A 335 -1.73 -34.82 56.18
C VAL A 335 -1.19 -34.79 57.60
N ASP A 336 -1.72 -35.63 58.49
CA ASP A 336 -1.23 -35.77 59.86
C ASP A 336 0.04 -36.62 59.97
N ASN A 337 0.57 -36.77 61.19
CA ASN A 337 1.78 -37.57 61.45
C ASN A 337 1.61 -39.06 61.13
N ASP A 338 0.38 -39.58 61.07
CA ASP A 338 0.07 -40.98 60.73
C ASP A 338 -0.14 -41.18 59.22
N GLY A 339 -0.07 -40.09 58.43
CA GLY A 339 -0.23 -40.13 56.97
C GLY A 339 -1.68 -40.01 56.49
N VAL A 340 -2.63 -39.70 57.38
CA VAL A 340 -4.06 -39.58 57.07
C VAL A 340 -4.36 -38.17 56.56
N ARG A 341 -5.19 -38.07 55.52
CA ARG A 341 -5.71 -36.78 55.03
C ARG A 341 -6.81 -36.27 55.96
N THR A 342 -6.52 -35.24 56.73
CA THR A 342 -7.47 -34.66 57.70
C THR A 342 -8.34 -33.55 57.10
N ILE A 343 -7.86 -32.90 56.04
CA ILE A 343 -8.61 -31.94 55.22
C ILE A 343 -8.29 -32.24 53.76
N GLU A 344 -9.29 -32.20 52.87
CA GLU A 344 -9.12 -32.15 51.41
C GLU A 344 -10.16 -31.19 50.82
N LEU A 345 -9.71 -30.17 50.10
CA LEU A 345 -10.55 -29.20 49.40
C LEU A 345 -10.17 -29.12 47.94
N ARG A 346 -11.18 -29.17 47.08
CA ARG A 346 -11.09 -28.88 45.63
C ARG A 346 -11.85 -27.61 45.27
N ASN A 347 -12.94 -27.39 46.01
CA ASN A 347 -13.78 -26.19 46.06
C ASN A 347 -14.61 -26.27 47.36
N GLY A 348 -15.06 -25.15 47.91
CA GLY A 348 -15.88 -25.11 49.14
C GLY A 348 -15.09 -24.79 50.40
N GLU A 349 -15.54 -25.30 51.55
CA GLU A 349 -14.98 -24.97 52.87
C GLU A 349 -14.68 -26.20 53.73
N ALA A 350 -13.68 -26.07 54.61
CA ALA A 350 -13.36 -27.03 55.67
C ALA A 350 -13.15 -26.28 56.99
N THR A 351 -13.14 -27.00 58.12
CA THR A 351 -12.84 -26.42 59.44
C THR A 351 -11.52 -26.95 59.95
N ILE A 352 -10.57 -26.05 60.18
CA ILE A 352 -9.29 -26.33 60.83
C ILE A 352 -9.51 -26.28 62.35
N THR A 353 -9.28 -27.39 63.03
CA THR A 353 -9.31 -27.48 64.50
C THR A 353 -7.89 -27.35 65.07
N GLU A 354 -7.80 -27.09 66.37
CA GLU A 354 -6.50 -27.05 67.08
C GLU A 354 -5.78 -28.41 67.04
N ASP A 355 -6.53 -29.51 67.10
CA ASP A 355 -5.99 -30.86 66.96
C ASP A 355 -5.36 -31.07 65.57
N ILE A 356 -6.03 -30.64 64.50
CA ILE A 356 -5.49 -30.71 63.13
C ILE A 356 -4.19 -29.92 63.02
N LEU A 357 -4.11 -28.69 63.54
CA LEU A 357 -2.89 -27.87 63.48
C LEU A 357 -1.73 -28.41 64.34
N ASN A 358 -2.04 -29.11 65.43
CA ASN A 358 -1.01 -29.71 66.28
C ASN A 358 -0.47 -31.03 65.69
N ASN A 359 -1.33 -31.79 65.01
CA ASN A 359 -1.00 -33.11 64.47
C ASN A 359 -0.60 -33.10 62.99
N VAL A 360 -0.76 -31.97 62.27
CA VAL A 360 -0.35 -31.86 60.86
C VAL A 360 1.15 -32.09 60.70
N ALA A 361 1.49 -33.00 59.78
CA ALA A 361 2.86 -33.27 59.34
C ALA A 361 3.21 -32.47 58.09
N ARG A 362 2.25 -32.28 57.19
CA ARG A 362 2.42 -31.46 55.98
C ARG A 362 1.09 -30.96 55.40
N VAL A 363 1.17 -29.85 54.68
CA VAL A 363 0.11 -29.34 53.82
C VAL A 363 0.56 -29.44 52.37
N VAL A 364 -0.29 -29.96 51.49
CA VAL A 364 0.04 -30.17 50.07
C VAL A 364 -0.95 -29.41 49.21
N PHE A 365 -0.40 -28.59 48.31
CA PHE A 365 -1.09 -27.95 47.20
C PHE A 365 -0.77 -28.75 45.94
N SER A 366 -1.77 -29.17 45.19
CA SER A 366 -1.54 -30.02 44.02
C SER A 366 -2.48 -29.67 42.88
N ILE A 367 -1.96 -29.71 41.67
CA ILE A 367 -2.74 -29.88 40.45
C ILE A 367 -2.66 -31.36 40.08
N TYR A 368 -3.82 -32.02 40.05
CA TYR A 368 -3.91 -33.46 39.98
C TYR A 368 -4.92 -33.93 38.93
N GLY A 369 -4.58 -34.99 38.22
CA GLY A 369 -5.46 -35.68 37.28
C GLY A 369 -5.15 -37.17 37.23
N ASP A 370 -6.20 -37.98 37.36
CA ASP A 370 -6.15 -39.43 37.18
C ASP A 370 -6.03 -39.85 35.71
N ILE A 371 -5.36 -40.97 35.48
CA ILE A 371 -5.32 -41.61 34.15
C ILE A 371 -6.75 -41.87 33.64
N LYS A 372 -6.96 -41.70 32.33
CA LYS A 372 -8.26 -41.80 31.64
C LYS A 372 -9.27 -40.71 31.99
N GLY A 373 -8.97 -39.79 32.92
CA GLY A 373 -9.80 -38.62 33.14
C GLY A 373 -9.78 -37.71 31.90
N ALA A 374 -10.96 -37.25 31.48
CA ALA A 374 -11.09 -36.35 30.35
C ALA A 374 -10.47 -35.00 30.72
N ILE A 375 -9.55 -34.51 29.88
CA ILE A 375 -8.94 -33.20 30.07
C ILE A 375 -10.06 -32.17 29.90
N ALA A 376 -10.31 -31.40 30.94
CA ALA A 376 -11.16 -30.22 30.93
C ALA A 376 -10.25 -29.00 31.03
N ARG A 377 -10.18 -28.25 29.92
CA ARG A 377 -9.37 -27.05 29.73
C ARG A 377 -10.00 -25.91 30.52
N GLY A 378 -9.28 -24.81 30.58
CA GLY A 378 -9.72 -23.60 31.26
C GLY A 378 -8.62 -23.03 32.14
N THR A 379 -8.92 -21.91 32.76
CA THR A 379 -8.00 -21.23 33.67
C THR A 379 -8.39 -21.52 35.11
N ILE A 380 -7.46 -22.13 35.84
CA ILE A 380 -7.53 -22.31 37.29
C ILE A 380 -7.12 -20.99 37.95
N ARG A 381 -8.04 -20.41 38.72
CA ARG A 381 -7.80 -19.24 39.57
C ARG A 381 -8.08 -19.65 41.02
N PRO A 382 -7.18 -20.39 41.68
CA PRO A 382 -7.43 -20.86 43.03
C PRO A 382 -7.40 -19.68 43.99
N MET A 383 -8.49 -19.47 44.74
CA MET A 383 -8.54 -18.52 45.84
C MET A 383 -8.67 -19.28 47.15
N LEU A 384 -7.55 -19.46 47.85
CA LEU A 384 -7.50 -20.09 49.16
C LEU A 384 -7.43 -19.02 50.24
N TYR A 385 -8.40 -18.98 51.14
CA TYR A 385 -8.50 -17.88 52.10
C TYR A 385 -9.17 -18.31 53.41
N GLN A 386 -8.87 -17.56 54.47
CA GLN A 386 -9.60 -17.61 55.75
C GLN A 386 -10.25 -16.27 56.10
N ASP A 387 -9.86 -15.18 55.43
CA ASP A 387 -10.38 -13.83 55.56
C ASP A 387 -10.77 -13.28 54.18
N GLY A 388 -11.80 -12.43 54.11
CA GLY A 388 -12.31 -11.87 52.85
C GLY A 388 -13.57 -12.56 52.31
N ASP A 389 -13.95 -12.23 51.08
CA ASP A 389 -15.19 -12.67 50.40
C ASP A 389 -14.95 -13.72 49.29
N GLY A 390 -13.70 -14.15 49.10
CA GLY A 390 -13.32 -15.07 48.04
C GLY A 390 -13.28 -14.45 46.64
N THR A 391 -13.21 -13.12 46.53
CA THR A 391 -12.73 -12.46 45.31
C THR A 391 -11.31 -12.91 45.04
N TRP A 392 -11.02 -13.39 43.83
CA TRP A 392 -9.69 -13.89 43.49
C TRP A 392 -8.68 -12.73 43.46
N GLU A 393 -7.52 -12.97 44.07
CA GLU A 393 -6.34 -12.11 44.00
C GLU A 393 -5.06 -12.98 43.97
N PRO A 394 -3.97 -12.50 43.36
CA PRO A 394 -2.68 -13.18 43.40
C PRO A 394 -2.10 -13.21 44.81
N TYR A 395 -1.19 -14.14 45.06
CA TYR A 395 -0.50 -14.25 46.34
C TYR A 395 0.50 -13.11 46.54
N THR A 396 0.31 -12.36 47.62
CA THR A 396 1.12 -11.19 47.98
C THR A 396 1.64 -11.30 49.41
N GLY A 397 1.98 -12.52 49.84
CA GLY A 397 2.65 -12.75 51.14
C GLY A 397 1.80 -12.43 52.36
N GLY A 398 0.47 -12.42 52.23
CA GLY A 398 -0.41 -12.01 53.32
C GLY A 398 -0.54 -10.49 53.47
N LYS A 399 -0.05 -9.70 52.50
CA LYS A 399 0.01 -8.23 52.59
C LYS A 399 -0.73 -7.57 51.43
N PRO A 400 -1.33 -6.38 51.64
CA PRO A 400 -1.87 -5.61 50.53
C PRO A 400 -0.81 -5.25 49.47
N SER A 401 -1.27 -5.11 48.23
CA SER A 401 -0.44 -4.74 47.08
C SER A 401 -1.24 -3.83 46.13
N PRO A 402 -0.63 -2.84 45.44
CA PRO A 402 0.81 -2.57 45.32
C PRO A 402 1.50 -2.18 46.64
N SER A 403 2.68 -2.75 46.86
CA SER A 403 3.59 -2.46 47.97
C SER A 403 5.04 -2.64 47.52
N MET A 404 5.99 -2.21 48.35
CA MET A 404 7.42 -2.35 48.04
C MET A 404 7.87 -3.80 47.84
N GLU A 405 7.26 -4.72 48.58
CA GLU A 405 7.54 -6.15 48.51
C GLU A 405 6.79 -6.83 47.37
N TYR A 406 5.58 -6.36 47.05
CA TYR A 406 4.70 -6.93 46.03
C TYR A 406 4.23 -5.83 45.08
N LYS A 407 4.90 -5.71 43.94
CA LYS A 407 4.51 -4.75 42.91
C LYS A 407 3.26 -5.21 42.15
N GLN A 408 2.49 -4.25 41.64
CA GLN A 408 1.39 -4.46 40.69
C GLN A 408 1.54 -3.42 39.59
N ASP A 409 1.95 -3.82 38.40
CA ASP A 409 2.13 -2.87 37.31
C ASP A 409 0.74 -2.46 36.76
N PRO A 410 0.50 -1.18 36.45
CA PRO A 410 -0.72 -0.77 35.74
C PRO A 410 -0.76 -1.37 34.33
N GLU A 411 -1.92 -1.86 33.92
CA GLU A 411 -2.20 -2.33 32.56
C GLU A 411 -3.01 -1.28 31.82
N SER A 412 -2.65 -0.98 30.58
CA SER A 412 -3.32 0.03 29.76
C SER A 412 -3.75 -0.48 28.39
N SER A 413 -4.79 0.14 27.85
CA SER A 413 -5.24 -0.13 26.47
C SER A 413 -4.09 0.03 25.48
N GLY A 414 -3.82 -0.98 24.67
CA GLY A 414 -2.81 -0.93 23.62
C GLY A 414 -1.37 -1.10 24.11
N ASP A 415 -1.14 -1.58 25.35
CA ASP A 415 0.18 -1.92 25.88
C ASP A 415 0.92 -2.98 25.05
N SER A 416 0.20 -3.72 24.20
CA SER A 416 0.76 -4.61 23.17
C SER A 416 1.51 -3.86 22.05
N GLY A 417 1.40 -2.52 22.00
CA GLY A 417 1.98 -1.67 20.97
C GLY A 417 1.02 -1.32 19.83
N GLU A 418 -0.15 -1.95 19.77
CA GLU A 418 -1.18 -1.72 18.75
C GLU A 418 -2.60 -1.84 19.32
N ILE A 419 -3.55 -1.13 18.70
CA ILE A 419 -5.00 -1.29 18.93
C ILE A 419 -5.68 -1.62 17.61
N GLY A 420 -6.36 -2.76 17.58
CA GLY A 420 -7.12 -3.23 16.44
C GLY A 420 -8.55 -2.74 16.47
N ILE A 421 -9.03 -2.18 15.35
CA ILE A 421 -10.43 -1.82 15.14
C ILE A 421 -11.06 -2.82 14.18
N ASN A 422 -12.18 -3.42 14.61
CA ASN A 422 -12.98 -4.34 13.82
C ASN A 422 -14.36 -3.73 13.53
N MET A 423 -14.81 -3.85 12.29
CA MET A 423 -16.07 -3.32 11.80
C MET A 423 -16.87 -4.37 11.04
N HIS A 424 -18.15 -4.51 11.36
CA HIS A 424 -19.09 -5.43 10.71
C HIS A 424 -20.52 -4.87 10.76
N GLY A 425 -21.49 -5.53 10.11
CA GLY A 425 -22.93 -5.22 10.25
C GLY A 425 -23.55 -5.91 11.47
N TYR A 426 -24.83 -5.72 11.72
CA TYR A 426 -25.57 -6.47 12.74
C TYR A 426 -25.72 -7.95 12.38
N ASN A 427 -25.84 -8.30 11.09
CA ASN A 427 -25.84 -9.70 10.68
C ASN A 427 -24.42 -10.27 10.74
N LEU A 428 -24.21 -11.25 11.62
CA LEU A 428 -22.93 -11.91 11.88
C LEU A 428 -22.73 -13.17 11.02
N PHE A 429 -23.67 -13.51 10.14
CA PHE A 429 -23.62 -14.73 9.34
C PHE A 429 -23.35 -14.47 7.86
N ASP A 430 -22.16 -14.83 7.41
CA ASP A 430 -21.81 -14.90 5.99
C ASP A 430 -22.44 -16.14 5.31
N ALA A 431 -23.59 -15.93 4.67
CA ALA A 431 -24.29 -16.97 3.93
C ALA A 431 -23.48 -17.56 2.77
N SER A 432 -22.47 -16.86 2.24
CA SER A 432 -21.65 -17.35 1.13
C SER A 432 -20.85 -18.61 1.49
N LYS A 433 -20.61 -18.85 2.79
CA LYS A 433 -19.93 -20.04 3.30
C LYS A 433 -20.74 -21.33 3.11
N ILE A 434 -22.05 -21.24 2.88
CA ILE A 434 -22.94 -22.42 2.72
C ILE A 434 -23.37 -22.56 1.26
N GLN A 435 -22.94 -23.63 0.59
CA GLN A 435 -23.31 -23.90 -0.81
C GLN A 435 -24.67 -24.60 -0.94
N THR A 436 -25.29 -24.48 -2.11
CA THR A 436 -26.51 -25.22 -2.46
C THR A 436 -26.28 -26.74 -2.36
N LYS A 437 -27.20 -27.46 -1.72
CA LYS A 437 -27.12 -28.92 -1.58
C LYS A 437 -28.50 -29.58 -1.73
N SER A 438 -28.53 -30.69 -2.47
CA SER A 438 -29.67 -31.61 -2.56
C SER A 438 -29.34 -32.92 -1.85
N ALA A 439 -30.20 -33.37 -0.94
CA ALA A 439 -30.08 -34.67 -0.27
C ALA A 439 -31.43 -35.11 0.31
N GLY A 440 -31.69 -36.41 0.32
CA GLY A 440 -32.89 -36.98 0.96
C GLY A 440 -34.22 -36.50 0.36
N GLY A 441 -34.25 -36.01 -0.89
CA GLY A 441 -35.46 -35.47 -1.52
C GLY A 441 -35.75 -33.99 -1.23
N ALA A 442 -34.91 -33.33 -0.42
CA ALA A 442 -34.92 -31.88 -0.24
C ALA A 442 -33.72 -31.21 -0.92
N THR A 443 -33.89 -29.96 -1.32
CA THR A 443 -32.82 -29.08 -1.81
C THR A 443 -32.81 -27.80 -0.99
N VAL A 444 -31.67 -27.47 -0.39
CA VAL A 444 -31.39 -26.17 0.22
C VAL A 444 -30.60 -25.35 -0.81
N THR A 445 -31.23 -24.36 -1.41
CA THR A 445 -30.62 -23.45 -2.38
C THR A 445 -30.11 -22.19 -1.68
N ASN A 446 -28.82 -21.88 -1.81
CA ASN A 446 -28.30 -20.56 -1.50
C ASN A 446 -28.65 -19.62 -2.65
N ASN A 447 -29.45 -18.59 -2.39
CA ASN A 447 -29.93 -17.67 -3.42
C ASN A 447 -28.90 -16.58 -3.79
N GLY A 448 -27.79 -16.48 -3.05
CA GLY A 448 -26.71 -15.50 -3.29
C GLY A 448 -26.96 -14.11 -2.68
N ASP A 449 -28.10 -13.88 -2.05
CA ASP A 449 -28.52 -12.61 -1.43
C ASP A 449 -28.56 -12.68 0.11
N GLY A 450 -27.99 -13.74 0.70
CA GLY A 450 -28.09 -14.02 2.14
C GLY A 450 -29.28 -14.90 2.54
N SER A 451 -30.20 -15.22 1.61
CA SER A 451 -31.35 -16.08 1.86
C SER A 451 -31.15 -17.51 1.35
N PHE A 452 -31.93 -18.43 1.92
CA PHE A 452 -31.95 -19.85 1.51
C PHE A 452 -33.36 -20.30 1.17
N THR A 453 -33.53 -21.01 0.06
CA THR A 453 -34.80 -21.62 -0.35
C THR A 453 -34.75 -23.13 -0.18
N ILE A 454 -35.66 -23.66 0.63
CA ILE A 454 -35.86 -25.10 0.82
C ILE A 454 -36.97 -25.54 -0.14
N SER A 455 -36.67 -26.55 -0.96
CA SER A 455 -37.63 -27.19 -1.87
C SER A 455 -37.62 -28.72 -1.72
N GLY A 456 -38.68 -29.37 -2.19
CA GLY A 456 -38.93 -30.80 -1.99
C GLY A 456 -40.35 -31.04 -1.47
N SER A 457 -40.74 -32.29 -1.31
CA SER A 457 -42.05 -32.65 -0.75
C SER A 457 -42.02 -34.03 -0.10
N GLY A 458 -42.99 -34.31 0.76
CA GLY A 458 -43.06 -35.56 1.49
C GLY A 458 -42.04 -35.64 2.63
N LYS A 459 -41.50 -36.83 2.88
CA LYS A 459 -40.54 -37.09 3.96
C LYS A 459 -39.13 -37.20 3.41
N LEU A 460 -38.15 -36.76 4.20
CA LEU A 460 -36.73 -36.97 3.89
C LEU A 460 -36.43 -38.46 3.76
N SER A 461 -35.86 -38.88 2.63
CA SER A 461 -35.47 -40.28 2.39
C SER A 461 -34.10 -40.64 2.99
N ALA A 462 -33.31 -39.64 3.34
CA ALA A 462 -32.01 -39.74 4.00
C ALA A 462 -31.73 -38.49 4.84
N GLU A 463 -30.74 -38.55 5.71
CA GLU A 463 -30.30 -37.37 6.47
C GLU A 463 -29.79 -36.27 5.52
N HIS A 464 -30.25 -35.04 5.76
CA HIS A 464 -29.81 -33.85 5.05
C HIS A 464 -28.89 -33.04 5.99
N TYR A 465 -27.58 -33.29 5.91
CA TYR A 465 -26.58 -32.62 6.75
C TYR A 465 -25.40 -32.10 5.92
N PHE A 466 -25.03 -30.84 6.15
CA PHE A 466 -23.84 -30.18 5.64
C PHE A 466 -23.56 -28.91 6.42
N TYR A 467 -22.30 -28.50 6.48
CA TYR A 467 -21.86 -27.42 7.34
C TYR A 467 -20.71 -26.62 6.75
N ALA A 468 -20.49 -25.43 7.30
CA ALA A 468 -19.29 -24.63 7.15
C ALA A 468 -18.85 -24.10 8.52
N ASP A 469 -17.55 -23.88 8.68
CA ASP A 469 -16.97 -23.37 9.92
C ASP A 469 -16.53 -21.91 9.74
N ILE A 470 -16.88 -21.07 10.70
CA ILE A 470 -16.28 -19.76 10.95
C ILE A 470 -15.08 -20.04 11.85
N THR A 471 -13.89 -19.70 11.38
CA THR A 471 -12.64 -20.03 12.06
C THR A 471 -12.48 -19.25 13.37
N HIS A 472 -11.58 -19.68 14.25
CA HIS A 472 -11.28 -18.96 15.49
C HIS A 472 -10.93 -17.48 15.25
N ALA A 473 -10.04 -17.21 14.29
CA ALA A 473 -9.59 -15.86 13.97
C ALA A 473 -10.71 -14.92 13.47
N GLU A 474 -11.73 -15.48 12.80
CA GLU A 474 -12.93 -14.73 12.41
C GLU A 474 -13.91 -14.61 13.59
N ALA A 475 -14.10 -15.69 14.34
CA ALA A 475 -15.09 -15.79 15.41
C ALA A 475 -14.80 -14.80 16.55
N VAL A 476 -13.55 -14.69 17.01
CA VAL A 476 -13.17 -13.74 18.09
C VAL A 476 -13.35 -12.27 17.69
N LYS A 477 -13.42 -11.97 16.38
CA LYS A 477 -13.64 -10.62 15.86
C LYS A 477 -15.12 -10.30 15.61
N LEU A 478 -15.99 -11.29 15.64
CA LEU A 478 -17.43 -11.15 15.39
C LEU A 478 -18.25 -11.31 16.66
N PHE A 479 -17.88 -12.27 17.51
CA PHE A 479 -18.65 -12.69 18.67
C PHE A 479 -18.02 -12.23 19.97
N LYS A 480 -18.86 -11.79 20.91
CA LYS A 480 -18.51 -11.49 22.30
C LYS A 480 -19.35 -12.33 23.26
N ALA A 481 -18.90 -12.43 24.51
CA ALA A 481 -19.74 -12.94 25.58
C ALA A 481 -21.06 -12.14 25.68
N GLY A 482 -22.13 -12.81 26.09
CA GLY A 482 -23.46 -12.24 26.19
C GLY A 482 -24.48 -12.91 25.28
N LYS A 483 -25.63 -12.25 25.13
CA LYS A 483 -26.77 -12.76 24.36
C LYS A 483 -26.44 -12.82 22.87
N ILE A 484 -26.88 -13.90 22.21
CA ILE A 484 -26.88 -14.04 20.75
C ILE A 484 -28.22 -14.58 20.29
N SER A 485 -28.74 -14.03 19.19
CA SER A 485 -30.08 -14.29 18.71
C SER A 485 -30.09 -14.66 17.23
N LEU A 486 -31.07 -15.45 16.82
CA LEU A 486 -31.30 -15.89 15.44
C LEU A 486 -32.74 -15.61 15.05
N ASN A 487 -32.93 -14.77 14.04
CA ASN A 487 -34.21 -14.60 13.37
C ASN A 487 -34.13 -15.11 11.93
N ASN A 488 -34.83 -16.19 11.60
CA ASN A 488 -34.84 -16.77 10.26
C ASN A 488 -35.89 -16.11 9.32
N ASN A 489 -36.80 -15.29 9.84
CA ASN A 489 -37.95 -14.73 9.11
C ASN A 489 -38.76 -15.78 8.32
N GLY A 490 -38.89 -16.97 8.90
CA GLY A 490 -39.55 -18.12 8.29
C GLY A 490 -39.16 -19.40 9.02
N LYS A 491 -39.91 -20.47 8.78
CA LYS A 491 -39.63 -21.80 9.30
C LYS A 491 -39.58 -22.80 8.15
N THR A 492 -38.50 -23.56 8.07
CA THR A 492 -38.28 -24.56 7.02
C THR A 492 -37.67 -25.83 7.60
N TYR A 493 -37.76 -26.92 6.83
CA TYR A 493 -37.10 -28.18 7.15
C TYR A 493 -36.61 -28.85 5.87
N PRO A 494 -35.30 -29.10 5.70
CA PRO A 494 -34.18 -28.98 6.66
C PRO A 494 -33.95 -27.55 7.21
N LYS A 495 -33.55 -27.46 8.47
CA LYS A 495 -33.42 -26.19 9.23
C LYS A 495 -31.96 -25.77 9.38
N ILE A 496 -31.70 -24.46 9.44
CA ILE A 496 -30.37 -23.91 9.76
C ILE A 496 -30.13 -23.90 11.28
N ASN A 497 -28.88 -24.17 11.68
CA ASN A 497 -28.43 -24.10 13.06
C ASN A 497 -27.01 -23.52 13.11
N PHE A 498 -26.71 -22.85 14.22
CA PHE A 498 -25.41 -22.30 14.56
C PHE A 498 -24.93 -22.98 15.82
N SER A 499 -23.71 -23.49 15.81
CA SER A 499 -23.11 -24.08 17.00
C SER A 499 -21.83 -23.37 17.36
N PHE A 500 -21.87 -22.70 18.50
CA PHE A 500 -20.75 -22.05 19.17
C PHE A 500 -20.07 -23.10 20.02
N ARG A 501 -18.83 -23.44 19.71
CA ARG A 501 -18.22 -24.62 20.32
C ARG A 501 -16.70 -24.57 20.38
N THR A 502 -16.21 -25.39 21.29
CA THR A 502 -14.84 -25.85 21.40
C THR A 502 -14.86 -27.39 21.27
N ASP A 503 -13.79 -28.08 21.65
CA ASP A 503 -13.79 -29.54 21.80
C ASP A 503 -14.55 -30.02 23.06
N GLN A 504 -14.81 -29.13 24.01
CA GLN A 504 -15.38 -29.45 25.34
C GLN A 504 -16.77 -28.86 25.55
N GLU A 505 -16.97 -27.62 25.13
CA GLU A 505 -18.22 -26.91 25.29
C GLU A 505 -18.92 -26.73 23.94
N LYS A 506 -20.24 -26.83 23.94
CA LYS A 506 -21.06 -26.62 22.76
C LYS A 506 -22.40 -26.04 23.15
N THR A 507 -22.68 -24.87 22.61
CA THR A 507 -24.02 -24.29 22.56
C THR A 507 -24.53 -24.33 21.12
N THR A 508 -25.84 -24.54 20.92
CA THR A 508 -26.44 -24.59 19.58
C THR A 508 -27.73 -23.80 19.54
N LEU A 509 -27.78 -22.86 18.61
CA LEU A 509 -28.89 -21.97 18.30
C LEU A 509 -29.53 -22.43 16.99
N GLY A 510 -30.86 -22.57 16.96
CA GLY A 510 -31.56 -23.03 15.76
C GLY A 510 -33.04 -23.32 16.00
N ASP A 511 -33.80 -23.38 14.91
CA ASP A 511 -35.28 -23.32 14.89
C ASP A 511 -36.01 -24.53 15.53
N SER A 512 -35.28 -25.46 16.16
CA SER A 512 -35.86 -26.71 16.70
C SER A 512 -35.97 -26.83 18.20
N LYS A 513 -35.42 -25.87 18.95
CA LYS A 513 -35.48 -25.89 20.42
C LYS A 513 -36.48 -24.91 21.03
N ASN A 514 -37.24 -24.17 20.21
CA ASN A 514 -37.98 -22.96 20.63
C ASN A 514 -37.08 -21.85 21.21
N GLU A 515 -35.75 -21.99 21.09
CA GLU A 515 -34.78 -20.99 21.52
C GLU A 515 -34.21 -20.32 20.26
N THR A 516 -34.70 -19.11 19.98
CA THR A 516 -34.14 -18.18 18.99
C THR A 516 -33.03 -17.33 19.60
N GLU A 517 -32.62 -17.62 20.84
CA GLU A 517 -31.64 -16.86 21.60
C GLU A 517 -30.87 -17.79 22.55
N THR A 518 -29.61 -17.48 22.83
CA THR A 518 -28.79 -18.17 23.85
C THR A 518 -27.74 -17.20 24.41
N MET A 519 -27.04 -17.60 25.48
CA MET A 519 -25.90 -16.86 26.04
C MET A 519 -24.58 -17.51 25.63
N LEU A 520 -23.62 -16.69 25.23
CA LEU A 520 -22.20 -17.06 25.10
C LEU A 520 -21.47 -16.64 26.37
N THR A 521 -20.69 -17.54 26.96
CA THR A 521 -19.88 -17.25 28.15
C THR A 521 -18.55 -16.61 27.76
N GLU A 522 -17.92 -15.88 28.69
CA GLU A 522 -16.54 -15.40 28.49
C GLU A 522 -15.56 -16.57 28.31
N GLU A 523 -15.77 -17.66 29.05
CA GLU A 523 -14.97 -18.88 28.93
C GLU A 523 -15.04 -19.50 27.53
N LEU A 524 -16.24 -19.58 26.93
CA LEU A 524 -16.42 -20.12 25.59
C LEU A 524 -15.78 -19.25 24.51
N VAL A 525 -15.98 -17.93 24.57
CA VAL A 525 -15.49 -17.00 23.52
C VAL A 525 -13.99 -16.74 23.67
N GLY A 526 -13.46 -16.74 24.90
CA GLY A 526 -12.05 -16.60 25.20
C GLY A 526 -11.22 -17.87 24.99
N ASP A 527 -11.86 -19.01 24.68
CA ASP A 527 -11.17 -20.27 24.44
C ASP A 527 -10.34 -20.21 23.13
N PRO A 528 -9.05 -20.60 23.14
CA PRO A 528 -8.19 -20.55 21.95
C PRO A 528 -8.62 -21.49 20.81
N LEU A 529 -9.52 -22.44 21.07
CA LEU A 529 -10.13 -23.36 20.10
C LEU A 529 -11.59 -23.00 19.79
N PHE A 530 -12.07 -21.83 20.21
CA PHE A 530 -13.41 -21.36 19.91
C PHE A 530 -13.62 -21.23 18.40
N TYR A 531 -14.68 -21.85 17.88
CA TYR A 531 -15.13 -21.67 16.49
C TYR A 531 -16.66 -21.79 16.40
N VAL A 532 -17.22 -21.34 15.27
CA VAL A 532 -18.67 -21.42 15.03
C VAL A 532 -18.95 -22.30 13.83
N ARG A 533 -19.75 -23.35 14.02
CA ARG A 533 -20.23 -24.21 12.94
C ARG A 533 -21.64 -23.82 12.53
N VAL A 534 -21.82 -23.46 11.28
CA VAL A 534 -23.15 -23.23 10.67
C VAL A 534 -23.53 -24.47 9.87
N PHE A 535 -24.74 -24.98 10.04
CA PHE A 535 -25.16 -26.20 9.35
C PHE A 535 -26.66 -26.27 9.12
N PHE A 536 -27.05 -26.88 7.99
CA PHE A 536 -28.41 -27.33 7.76
C PHE A 536 -28.55 -28.78 8.22
N TYR A 537 -29.66 -29.07 8.89
CA TYR A 537 -29.96 -30.41 9.40
C TYR A 537 -31.41 -30.80 9.12
N GLY A 538 -31.59 -32.01 8.57
CA GLY A 538 -32.88 -32.68 8.48
C GLY A 538 -32.70 -34.19 8.70
N LYS A 539 -33.44 -34.75 9.66
CA LYS A 539 -33.40 -36.18 9.98
C LYS A 539 -34.22 -36.99 8.96
N SER A 540 -33.72 -38.17 8.58
CA SER A 540 -34.48 -39.10 7.72
C SER A 540 -35.85 -39.43 8.34
N GLY A 541 -36.89 -39.45 7.52
CA GLY A 541 -38.28 -39.72 7.92
C GLY A 541 -39.10 -38.50 8.35
N ASP A 542 -38.46 -37.35 8.59
CA ASP A 542 -39.16 -36.11 8.92
C ASP A 542 -39.72 -35.41 7.67
N THR A 543 -40.81 -34.66 7.85
CA THR A 543 -41.51 -33.98 6.76
C THR A 543 -40.70 -32.78 6.26
N ILE A 544 -40.50 -32.70 4.96
CA ILE A 544 -39.90 -31.54 4.30
C ILE A 544 -40.89 -30.38 4.43
N THR A 545 -40.40 -29.25 4.94
CA THR A 545 -41.16 -28.00 5.01
C THR A 545 -40.50 -26.99 4.09
N PRO A 546 -40.99 -26.84 2.84
CA PRO A 546 -40.47 -25.88 1.89
C PRO A 546 -40.70 -24.44 2.34
N GLY A 547 -39.87 -23.53 1.85
CA GLY A 547 -39.99 -22.11 2.13
C GLY A 547 -38.65 -21.40 1.97
N THR A 548 -38.68 -20.08 2.10
CA THR A 548 -37.48 -19.25 2.07
C THR A 548 -37.22 -18.69 3.47
N ILE A 549 -35.96 -18.78 3.92
CA ILE A 549 -35.50 -18.17 5.16
C ILE A 549 -34.46 -17.10 4.86
N LYS A 550 -34.42 -16.10 5.73
CA LYS A 550 -33.46 -15.00 5.74
C LYS A 550 -32.78 -14.97 7.12
N PRO A 551 -31.73 -15.81 7.33
CA PRO A 551 -31.09 -15.91 8.62
C PRO A 551 -30.42 -14.58 9.01
N MET A 552 -30.83 -14.06 10.17
CA MET A 552 -30.25 -12.91 10.84
C MET A 552 -29.66 -13.39 12.17
N LEU A 553 -28.34 -13.60 12.20
CA LEU A 553 -27.63 -13.95 13.43
C LEU A 553 -27.05 -12.67 14.02
N TYR A 554 -27.42 -12.29 15.24
CA TYR A 554 -27.07 -10.97 15.76
C TYR A 554 -26.88 -10.93 17.28
N GLN A 555 -26.02 -10.01 17.72
CA GLN A 555 -25.85 -9.62 19.12
C GLN A 555 -26.26 -8.17 19.38
N ASP A 556 -26.32 -7.35 18.33
CA ASP A 556 -26.74 -5.95 18.36
C ASP A 556 -27.86 -5.74 17.32
N GLY A 557 -28.70 -4.73 17.53
CA GLY A 557 -29.90 -4.49 16.72
C GLY A 557 -31.16 -5.21 17.23
N ASP A 558 -32.24 -5.12 16.46
CA ASP A 558 -33.58 -5.63 16.83
C ASP A 558 -33.96 -6.95 16.16
N GLY A 559 -33.07 -7.52 15.35
CA GLY A 559 -33.33 -8.74 14.58
C GLY A 559 -34.07 -8.52 13.26
N THR A 560 -34.28 -7.26 12.85
CA THR A 560 -34.64 -6.92 11.47
C THR A 560 -33.55 -7.43 10.54
N TRP A 561 -33.95 -8.13 9.48
CA TRP A 561 -32.97 -8.73 8.58
C TRP A 561 -32.27 -7.67 7.72
N GLU A 562 -30.95 -7.81 7.65
CA GLU A 562 -30.06 -7.11 6.73
C GLU A 562 -29.05 -8.11 6.16
N PRO A 563 -28.47 -7.82 4.97
CA PRO A 563 -27.39 -8.63 4.43
C PRO A 563 -26.15 -8.58 5.31
N PHE A 564 -25.38 -9.67 5.31
CA PHE A 564 -24.07 -9.72 5.95
C PHE A 564 -23.11 -8.70 5.31
N GLN A 565 -22.39 -7.99 6.16
CA GLN A 565 -21.34 -7.05 5.75
C GLN A 565 -19.98 -7.66 6.10
N LEU A 566 -19.06 -7.66 5.14
CA LEU A 566 -17.74 -8.25 5.31
C LEU A 566 -17.01 -7.59 6.50
N LEU A 567 -16.45 -8.44 7.36
CA LEU A 567 -15.60 -7.99 8.47
C LEU A 567 -14.41 -7.19 7.92
N ARG A 568 -14.28 -5.93 8.36
CA ARG A 568 -13.13 -5.08 8.09
C ARG A 568 -12.32 -4.90 9.38
N SER A 569 -11.01 -5.06 9.30
CA SER A 569 -10.09 -4.85 10.42
C SER A 569 -8.99 -3.86 10.03
N THR A 570 -8.58 -3.01 10.95
CA THR A 570 -7.34 -2.22 10.86
C THR A 570 -6.62 -2.23 12.20
N GLN A 571 -5.32 -1.97 12.20
CA GLN A 571 -4.50 -1.82 13.40
C GLN A 571 -3.96 -0.38 13.46
N PHE A 572 -3.90 0.19 14.65
CA PHE A 572 -3.31 1.50 14.92
C PHE A 572 -2.16 1.36 15.91
N SER A 573 -1.02 1.98 15.60
CA SER A 573 0.15 1.92 16.47
C SER A 573 -0.04 2.74 17.74
N THR A 574 0.25 2.13 18.89
CA THR A 574 0.25 2.71 20.22
C THR A 574 1.50 2.23 20.98
N PRO A 575 2.71 2.66 20.58
CA PRO A 575 3.97 2.07 21.06
C PRO A 575 4.19 2.20 22.58
N ASN A 576 3.48 3.11 23.23
CA ASN A 576 3.55 3.33 24.69
C ASN A 576 2.19 3.07 25.37
N GLY A 577 1.30 2.31 24.71
CA GLY A 577 -0.10 2.21 25.11
C GLY A 577 -0.86 3.52 24.91
N LEU A 578 -2.15 3.48 25.24
CA LEU A 578 -3.04 4.62 25.35
C LEU A 578 -3.50 4.67 26.80
N LEU A 579 -2.90 5.57 27.57
CA LEU A 579 -3.06 5.61 29.02
C LEU A 579 -4.32 6.37 29.43
N GLY A 580 -4.91 6.03 30.58
CA GLY A 580 -6.06 6.76 31.12
C GLY A 580 -6.31 6.54 32.60
N LEU A 581 -6.55 7.61 33.35
CA LEU A 581 -6.81 7.55 34.79
C LEU A 581 -8.27 7.90 35.13
N PRO A 582 -8.94 7.14 36.01
CA PRO A 582 -10.30 7.44 36.42
C PRO A 582 -10.33 8.68 37.33
N VAL A 583 -11.33 9.55 37.12
CA VAL A 583 -11.55 10.77 37.90
C VAL A 583 -13.01 10.92 38.28
N GLY A 584 -13.29 11.56 39.42
CA GLY A 584 -14.67 11.83 39.83
C GLY A 584 -15.39 12.88 38.96
N SER A 585 -14.64 13.73 38.25
CA SER A 585 -15.17 14.79 37.38
C SER A 585 -14.05 15.39 36.52
N GLY A 586 -14.41 15.97 35.37
CA GLY A 586 -13.48 16.70 34.49
C GLY A 586 -12.70 15.80 33.53
N GLY A 587 -13.18 14.57 33.30
CA GLY A 587 -12.60 13.67 32.30
C GLY A 587 -12.93 14.07 30.86
N ASN A 588 -12.06 13.70 29.91
CA ASN A 588 -12.33 13.82 28.47
C ASN A 588 -13.09 12.61 27.90
N TYR A 589 -13.24 11.52 28.66
CA TYR A 589 -14.07 10.37 28.30
C TYR A 589 -14.99 9.98 29.46
N THR A 590 -16.17 9.44 29.15
CA THR A 590 -17.10 8.87 30.12
C THR A 590 -17.53 7.51 29.60
N ASP A 591 -17.34 6.47 30.40
CA ASP A 591 -17.71 5.11 29.99
C ASP A 591 -19.19 4.81 30.22
N SER A 592 -19.62 3.61 29.85
CA SER A 592 -21.00 3.13 29.97
C SER A 592 -21.50 3.04 31.42
N ASN A 593 -20.60 2.98 32.41
CA ASN A 593 -20.94 2.99 33.83
C ASN A 593 -21.03 4.41 34.41
N GLY A 594 -20.74 5.44 33.60
CA GLY A 594 -20.73 6.84 34.01
C GLY A 594 -19.43 7.27 34.69
N GLN A 595 -18.40 6.42 34.73
CA GLN A 595 -17.09 6.78 35.26
C GLN A 595 -16.39 7.73 34.26
N GLN A 596 -15.89 8.86 34.76
CA GLN A 596 -15.12 9.80 33.94
C GLN A 596 -13.64 9.45 33.96
N TRP A 597 -12.96 9.70 32.84
CA TRP A 597 -11.56 9.36 32.64
C TRP A 597 -10.81 10.54 32.04
N ILE A 598 -9.59 10.79 32.53
CA ILE A 598 -8.62 11.62 31.81
C ILE A 598 -7.71 10.66 31.03
N CYS A 599 -7.75 10.77 29.72
CA CYS A 599 -7.16 9.81 28.80
C CYS A 599 -6.19 10.50 27.83
N ASP A 600 -5.13 9.79 27.48
CA ASP A 600 -4.50 9.96 26.19
C ASP A 600 -5.54 9.68 25.10
N GLU A 601 -5.51 10.48 24.02
CA GLU A 601 -6.49 10.37 22.94
C GLU A 601 -5.83 10.38 21.56
N LEU A 602 -6.27 9.47 20.68
CA LEU A 602 -6.01 9.57 19.25
C LEU A 602 -7.21 10.24 18.60
N ASP A 603 -7.10 11.52 18.25
CA ASP A 603 -8.14 12.29 17.57
C ASP A 603 -7.88 12.33 16.06
N PHE A 604 -8.46 11.38 15.33
CA PHE A 604 -8.25 11.25 13.89
C PHE A 604 -8.87 12.39 13.08
N LYS A 605 -9.89 13.08 13.61
CA LYS A 605 -10.50 14.24 12.95
C LYS A 605 -9.55 15.43 12.96
N ARG A 606 -8.86 15.64 14.09
CA ARG A 606 -7.81 16.68 14.24
C ARG A 606 -6.46 16.23 13.68
N GLY A 607 -6.25 14.93 13.49
CA GLY A 607 -4.95 14.35 13.16
C GLY A 607 -3.94 14.45 14.31
N LYS A 608 -4.42 14.46 15.56
CA LYS A 608 -3.60 14.72 16.75
C LYS A 608 -3.66 13.56 17.74
N TYR A 609 -2.50 13.16 18.22
CA TYR A 609 -2.37 12.42 19.46
C TYR A 609 -2.25 13.44 20.60
N VAL A 610 -3.12 13.34 21.60
CA VAL A 610 -3.09 14.24 22.77
C VAL A 610 -2.75 13.43 24.00
N GLN A 611 -1.53 13.58 24.49
CA GLN A 611 -1.07 12.99 25.72
C GLN A 611 -1.55 13.82 26.92
N ARG A 612 -2.25 13.18 27.85
CA ARG A 612 -2.68 13.74 29.13
C ARG A 612 -2.10 12.99 30.31
N ILE A 613 -1.65 11.75 30.10
CA ILE A 613 -1.06 10.91 31.13
C ILE A 613 0.42 10.71 30.79
N LYS A 614 1.25 10.81 31.82
CA LYS A 614 2.67 10.50 31.73
C LYS A 614 2.99 9.33 32.63
N LYS A 615 3.63 8.33 32.04
CA LYS A 615 4.31 7.24 32.73
C LYS A 615 5.75 7.69 33.01
N LEU A 616 6.12 7.69 34.28
CA LEU A 616 7.44 8.09 34.75
C LEU A 616 8.00 7.00 35.66
N VAL A 617 9.29 6.70 35.49
CA VAL A 617 10.03 5.73 36.29
C VAL A 617 10.99 6.50 37.18
N PHE A 618 11.00 6.15 38.47
CA PHE A 618 12.00 6.60 39.44
C PHE A 618 12.89 5.42 39.83
N ASP A 619 14.15 5.44 39.41
CA ASP A 619 15.18 4.43 39.64
C ASP A 619 16.32 4.89 40.58
N GLY A 620 16.22 6.11 41.12
CA GLY A 620 17.21 6.67 42.04
C GLY A 620 18.47 7.21 41.36
N SER A 621 18.41 7.47 40.05
CA SER A 621 19.44 8.17 39.29
C SER A 621 19.66 9.62 39.77
N GLU A 622 20.77 10.22 39.34
CA GLU A 622 21.16 11.58 39.77
C GLU A 622 20.23 12.70 39.26
N ASP A 623 19.42 12.44 38.24
CA ASP A 623 18.40 13.39 37.76
C ASP A 623 17.17 13.46 38.68
N GLU A 624 17.06 12.55 39.66
CA GLU A 624 15.97 12.53 40.64
C GLU A 624 16.32 13.30 41.92
N VAL A 625 15.64 14.42 42.13
CA VAL A 625 15.86 15.25 43.32
C VAL A 625 14.89 14.86 44.44
N TRP A 626 15.15 13.72 45.07
CA TRP A 626 14.43 13.27 46.26
C TRP A 626 14.76 14.16 47.48
N ARG A 627 13.76 14.34 48.34
CA ARG A 627 13.85 15.09 49.59
C ARG A 627 13.28 14.25 50.74
N ARG A 628 13.67 14.60 51.96
CA ARG A 628 13.21 13.92 53.18
C ARG A 628 12.59 14.91 54.15
N GLU A 629 11.46 14.54 54.71
CA GLU A 629 10.79 15.26 55.79
C GLU A 629 10.31 14.26 56.83
N SER A 630 10.76 14.40 58.08
CA SER A 630 10.41 13.57 59.25
C SER A 630 10.18 12.08 58.94
N SER A 631 8.95 11.69 58.59
CA SER A 631 8.51 10.30 58.38
C SER A 631 8.35 9.87 56.91
N TYR A 632 8.74 10.67 55.92
CA TYR A 632 8.61 10.34 54.50
C TYR A 632 9.74 10.89 53.62
N VAL A 633 9.88 10.28 52.44
CA VAL A 633 10.63 10.83 51.31
C VAL A 633 9.66 11.34 50.26
N TYR A 634 10.04 12.35 49.48
CA TYR A 634 9.21 12.84 48.41
C TYR A 634 10.04 13.40 47.25
N ILE A 635 9.42 13.44 46.08
CA ILE A 635 9.94 14.10 44.88
C ILE A 635 8.85 14.97 44.26
N LEU A 636 9.23 16.13 43.73
CA LEU A 636 8.29 17.04 43.07
C LEU A 636 8.11 16.68 41.60
N ILE A 637 6.87 16.46 41.18
CA ILE A 637 6.47 16.22 39.79
C ILE A 637 5.85 17.51 39.26
N LYS A 638 6.70 18.43 38.80
CA LYS A 638 6.32 19.83 38.49
C LYS A 638 5.31 19.96 37.35
N ASP A 639 5.29 19.00 36.43
CA ASP A 639 4.38 18.93 35.29
C ASP A 639 3.10 18.13 35.61
N SER A 640 2.85 17.74 36.87
CA SER A 640 1.61 17.05 37.26
C SER A 640 0.46 17.99 37.60
N ALA A 641 -0.76 17.55 37.31
CA ALA A 641 -1.99 18.20 37.75
C ALA A 641 -2.26 17.95 39.25
N PRO A 642 -2.76 18.94 40.02
CA PRO A 642 -2.76 18.91 41.49
C PRO A 642 -3.90 18.12 42.18
N LEU A 643 -4.75 17.36 41.46
CA LEU A 643 -6.01 16.84 42.02
C LEU A 643 -6.33 15.35 41.74
N THR A 644 -5.36 14.53 41.33
CA THR A 644 -5.64 13.15 40.88
C THR A 644 -4.74 12.10 41.47
N ILE A 645 -5.35 11.02 41.98
CA ILE A 645 -4.67 9.86 42.55
C ILE A 645 -3.89 9.17 41.42
N PRO A 646 -2.55 9.09 41.50
CA PRO A 646 -1.76 8.37 40.50
C PRO A 646 -1.91 6.85 40.68
N LEU A 647 -1.65 6.10 39.62
CA LEU A 647 -1.37 4.67 39.74
C LEU A 647 0.12 4.50 39.95
N VAL A 648 0.50 3.71 40.96
CA VAL A 648 1.90 3.51 41.36
C VAL A 648 2.14 2.03 41.54
N ASN A 649 3.17 1.48 40.89
CA ASN A 649 3.36 0.02 40.89
C ASN A 649 3.74 -0.57 42.25
N LYS A 650 4.25 0.25 43.18
CA LYS A 650 4.76 -0.17 44.50
C LYS A 650 4.04 0.45 45.70
N PHE A 651 3.01 1.27 45.47
CA PHE A 651 2.29 1.95 46.55
C PHE A 651 0.81 2.12 46.20
N LEU A 652 -0.04 2.11 47.21
CA LEU A 652 -1.44 2.50 47.02
C LEU A 652 -1.52 4.02 46.86
N GLY A 653 -2.12 4.47 45.76
CA GLY A 653 -2.47 5.87 45.57
C GLY A 653 -3.58 6.28 46.53
N VAL A 654 -3.39 7.37 47.26
CA VAL A 654 -4.41 7.91 48.18
C VAL A 654 -4.60 9.42 48.01
N LYS A 655 -5.85 9.87 48.20
CA LYS A 655 -6.19 11.30 48.21
C LYS A 655 -5.95 11.89 49.60
N ASN A 656 -5.09 12.90 49.70
CA ASN A 656 -4.85 13.59 50.95
C ASN A 656 -5.97 14.59 51.25
N THR A 657 -6.81 14.31 52.24
CA THR A 657 -7.82 15.27 52.72
C THR A 657 -7.49 15.86 54.08
N ASN A 658 -6.46 15.39 54.80
CA ASN A 658 -6.05 15.92 56.11
C ASN A 658 -4.57 15.60 56.42
N SER A 659 -3.86 16.58 56.97
CA SER A 659 -2.42 16.63 57.29
C SER A 659 -1.90 15.61 58.33
N ASN A 660 -2.63 14.52 58.62
CA ASN A 660 -2.20 13.50 59.58
C ASN A 660 -1.89 12.20 58.83
N ALA A 661 -0.66 12.12 58.32
CA ALA A 661 -0.05 10.94 57.70
C ALA A 661 0.22 9.79 58.72
N ASN A 662 -0.76 9.45 59.55
CA ASN A 662 -0.68 8.41 60.59
C ASN A 662 -1.58 7.20 60.29
N THR A 663 -1.90 6.93 59.03
CA THR A 663 -2.37 5.59 58.64
C THR A 663 -1.17 4.81 58.15
N ASN A 664 -0.68 3.94 59.02
CA ASN A 664 0.37 2.97 58.75
C ASN A 664 0.23 2.36 57.34
N ASN A 665 1.33 2.39 56.59
CA ASN A 665 1.64 1.64 55.36
C ASN A 665 1.46 2.41 54.02
N PHE A 666 2.60 2.84 53.46
CA PHE A 666 2.89 2.96 52.02
C PHE A 666 1.80 3.59 51.15
N SER A 667 1.64 4.91 51.28
CA SER A 667 0.65 5.70 50.54
C SER A 667 1.34 6.77 49.69
N THR A 668 0.96 6.91 48.42
CA THR A 668 1.39 8.03 47.55
C THR A 668 0.32 9.11 47.49
N ILE A 669 0.70 10.33 47.90
CA ILE A 669 -0.16 11.51 47.97
C ILE A 669 0.03 12.37 46.73
N SER A 670 -1.04 12.83 46.10
CA SER A 670 -1.03 13.85 45.03
C SER A 670 -1.66 15.18 45.46
N SER A 671 -1.58 15.57 46.73
CA SER A 671 -1.82 16.98 47.06
C SER A 671 -0.53 17.74 46.76
N SER A 672 -0.59 18.78 45.93
CA SER A 672 0.52 19.71 45.59
C SER A 672 1.68 19.20 44.72
N SER A 673 1.40 18.36 43.71
CA SER A 673 2.38 18.01 42.65
C SER A 673 3.67 17.34 43.18
N ALA A 674 3.54 16.52 44.23
CA ALA A 674 4.62 15.72 44.79
C ALA A 674 4.23 14.24 44.77
N LEU A 675 5.18 13.35 44.59
CA LEU A 675 5.06 11.94 44.95
C LEU A 675 5.68 11.76 46.32
N THR A 676 4.86 11.46 47.33
CA THR A 676 5.31 11.21 48.70
C THR A 676 5.30 9.72 48.99
N CYS A 677 6.39 9.17 49.54
CA CYS A 677 6.48 7.78 49.97
C CYS A 677 6.73 7.73 51.48
N CYS A 678 5.73 7.28 52.25
CA CYS A 678 5.90 7.02 53.69
C CYS A 678 6.64 5.71 53.91
N LEU A 679 7.78 5.75 54.60
CA LEU A 679 8.62 4.59 54.88
C LEU A 679 8.69 4.39 56.39
N ASN A 680 8.10 3.31 56.89
CA ASN A 680 8.20 2.94 58.31
C ASN A 680 9.64 2.50 58.61
N GLY A 681 10.31 3.15 59.57
CA GLY A 681 11.61 2.70 60.11
C GLY A 681 12.86 3.42 59.60
N ILE A 682 12.73 4.52 58.85
CA ILE A 682 13.85 5.33 58.36
C ILE A 682 14.33 6.34 59.40
N THR A 683 15.56 6.18 59.89
CA THR A 683 16.27 7.12 60.79
C THR A 683 17.16 8.10 59.98
N ASP A 684 17.71 9.13 60.61
CA ASP A 684 18.43 10.20 59.88
C ASP A 684 19.69 9.69 59.14
N GLY A 685 19.79 9.95 57.83
CA GLY A 685 20.96 9.63 56.98
C GLY A 685 20.69 8.92 55.63
N GLU A 686 19.43 8.69 55.26
CA GLU A 686 19.04 7.58 54.35
C GLU A 686 18.64 7.96 52.91
N LEU A 687 18.86 9.20 52.44
CA LEU A 687 18.50 9.55 51.05
C LEU A 687 19.31 8.74 50.02
N GLN A 688 20.61 8.52 50.29
CA GLN A 688 21.46 7.67 49.47
C GLN A 688 21.03 6.20 49.53
N VAL A 689 20.56 5.74 50.69
CA VAL A 689 20.04 4.37 50.86
C VAL A 689 18.76 4.19 50.05
N TRP A 690 17.88 5.18 50.07
CA TRP A 690 16.66 5.21 49.24
C TRP A 690 16.98 5.18 47.75
N THR A 691 17.83 6.08 47.25
CA THR A 691 18.16 6.12 45.82
C THR A 691 18.91 4.86 45.38
N THR A 692 19.82 4.31 46.19
CA THR A 692 20.46 3.01 45.92
C THR A 692 19.46 1.86 45.94
N TYR A 693 18.46 1.89 46.81
CA TYR A 693 17.38 0.88 46.80
C TYR A 693 16.60 0.94 45.49
N LEU A 694 16.22 2.14 45.02
CA LEU A 694 15.46 2.33 43.78
C LEU A 694 16.16 1.76 42.53
N GLN A 695 17.50 1.70 42.51
CA GLN A 695 18.25 1.14 41.38
C GLN A 695 17.91 -0.33 41.09
N THR A 696 17.48 -1.07 42.11
CA THR A 696 17.04 -2.47 41.98
C THR A 696 15.53 -2.62 42.13
N ASN A 697 14.83 -1.53 42.45
CA ASN A 697 13.44 -1.53 42.85
C ASN A 697 12.71 -0.27 42.37
N PRO A 698 12.74 0.03 41.06
CA PRO A 698 12.23 1.29 40.53
C PRO A 698 10.71 1.44 40.77
N ILE A 699 10.28 2.68 40.96
CA ILE A 699 8.87 3.04 41.14
C ILE A 699 8.37 3.57 39.81
N GLU A 700 7.31 2.96 39.29
CA GLU A 700 6.59 3.46 38.13
C GLU A 700 5.34 4.20 38.57
N VAL A 701 5.13 5.39 38.00
CA VAL A 701 4.00 6.27 38.31
C VAL A 701 3.31 6.72 37.02
N LEU A 702 2.00 6.53 36.96
CA LEU A 702 1.13 7.15 35.98
C LEU A 702 0.44 8.34 36.64
N TYR A 703 0.60 9.54 36.07
CA TYR A 703 -0.03 10.76 36.57
C TYR A 703 -0.53 11.64 35.42
N ILE A 704 -1.49 12.52 35.73
CA ILE A 704 -2.03 13.48 34.76
C ILE A 704 -1.10 14.69 34.64
N LEU A 705 -0.80 15.06 33.40
CA LEU A 705 -0.06 16.27 33.06
C LEU A 705 -0.89 17.52 33.35
N SER A 706 -0.26 18.56 33.89
CA SER A 706 -0.89 19.87 34.09
C SER A 706 -1.20 20.58 32.76
N THR A 707 -0.44 20.27 31.71
CA THR A 707 -0.65 20.74 30.34
C THR A 707 -0.57 19.54 29.38
N PRO A 708 -1.62 19.23 28.62
CA PRO A 708 -1.57 18.18 27.61
C PRO A 708 -0.49 18.45 26.54
N ILE A 709 0.09 17.39 26.00
CA ILE A 709 1.06 17.45 24.91
C ILE A 709 0.37 16.96 23.64
N GLU A 710 0.37 17.78 22.59
CA GLU A 710 -0.18 17.38 21.29
C GLU A 710 0.93 17.07 20.30
N THR A 711 0.85 15.92 19.65
CA THR A 711 1.72 15.53 18.54
C THR A 711 0.88 15.13 17.33
N ASP A 712 1.45 15.24 16.13
CA ASP A 712 0.78 14.78 14.91
C ASP A 712 0.71 13.25 14.89
N ILE A 713 -0.45 12.70 14.53
CA ILE A 713 -0.59 11.27 14.25
C ILE A 713 0.24 10.95 13.00
N PRO A 714 1.06 9.88 13.01
CA PRO A 714 1.82 9.48 11.83
C PRO A 714 0.93 9.30 10.59
N GLU A 715 1.43 9.76 9.43
CA GLU A 715 0.65 9.75 8.19
C GLU A 715 0.25 8.33 7.74
N GLU A 716 1.04 7.31 8.10
CA GLU A 716 0.68 5.90 7.90
C GLU A 716 -0.60 5.52 8.67
N THR A 717 -0.67 5.88 9.95
CA THR A 717 -1.84 5.65 10.80
C THR A 717 -3.05 6.47 10.29
N MET A 718 -2.83 7.71 9.85
CA MET A 718 -3.89 8.51 9.20
C MET A 718 -4.39 7.88 7.89
N ASN A 719 -3.51 7.29 7.09
CA ASN A 719 -3.87 6.59 5.87
C ASN A 719 -4.66 5.30 6.14
N ALA A 720 -4.36 4.59 7.24
CA ALA A 720 -5.18 3.47 7.69
C ALA A 720 -6.58 3.94 8.10
N TYR A 721 -6.68 5.02 8.88
CA TYR A 721 -7.97 5.62 9.28
C TYR A 721 -8.81 6.06 8.07
N ARG A 722 -8.23 6.76 7.09
CA ARG A 722 -8.94 7.27 5.90
C ARG A 722 -9.51 6.16 4.99
N LYS A 723 -9.13 4.90 5.19
CA LYS A 723 -9.70 3.73 4.49
C LYS A 723 -10.93 3.16 5.20
N LEU A 724 -11.21 3.60 6.43
CA LEU A 724 -12.36 3.14 7.19
C LEU A 724 -13.62 3.88 6.79
N TYR A 725 -14.70 3.12 6.63
CA TYR A 725 -16.03 3.61 6.35
C TYR A 725 -17.04 2.77 7.12
N THR A 726 -18.18 3.36 7.45
CA THR A 726 -19.34 2.65 8.00
C THR A 726 -19.93 1.69 6.98
N ASN A 727 -20.76 0.75 7.41
CA ASN A 727 -21.58 -0.11 6.57
C ASN A 727 -23.00 0.47 6.46
N TYR A 728 -23.78 0.03 5.48
CA TYR A 728 -25.22 0.26 5.42
C TYR A 728 -25.98 -1.08 5.57
N PRO A 729 -27.11 -1.11 6.31
CA PRO A 729 -27.72 0.01 7.05
C PRO A 729 -27.15 0.20 8.46
N SER A 730 -26.40 -0.78 8.97
CA SER A 730 -25.87 -0.76 10.33
C SER A 730 -24.37 -1.01 10.36
N THR A 731 -23.73 -0.49 11.40
CA THR A 731 -22.30 -0.72 11.67
C THR A 731 -22.10 -1.02 13.15
N VAL A 732 -21.33 -2.06 13.42
CA VAL A 732 -20.71 -2.30 14.71
C VAL A 732 -19.23 -2.00 14.61
N ILE A 733 -18.70 -1.28 15.59
CA ILE A 733 -17.31 -0.85 15.71
C ILE A 733 -16.83 -1.31 17.07
N GLN A 734 -15.73 -2.03 17.11
CA GLN A 734 -15.14 -2.51 18.36
C GLN A 734 -13.62 -2.52 18.28
N ASN A 735 -12.97 -2.52 19.45
CA ASN A 735 -11.53 -2.64 19.54
C ASN A 735 -11.09 -3.84 20.39
N ASP A 736 -9.86 -4.30 20.20
CA ASP A 736 -9.28 -5.47 20.88
C ASP A 736 -8.49 -5.13 22.16
N ALA A 737 -8.53 -3.86 22.60
CA ALA A 737 -7.72 -3.33 23.70
C ALA A 737 -8.54 -2.72 24.85
N GLY A 738 -9.87 -2.86 24.83
CA GLY A 738 -10.77 -2.26 25.83
C GLY A 738 -10.77 -0.73 25.85
N ALA A 739 -10.27 -0.09 24.80
CA ALA A 739 -10.21 1.37 24.70
C ALA A 739 -11.62 1.97 24.57
N GLY A 740 -11.83 3.15 25.15
CA GLY A 740 -13.02 3.94 24.86
C GLY A 740 -13.00 4.46 23.44
N MET A 741 -14.16 4.56 22.79
CA MET A 741 -14.29 5.17 21.47
C MET A 741 -15.35 6.26 21.43
N GLU A 742 -15.13 7.23 20.55
CA GLU A 742 -16.14 8.16 20.07
C GLU A 742 -16.08 8.20 18.55
N VAL A 743 -17.22 8.09 17.89
CA VAL A 743 -17.31 8.09 16.43
C VAL A 743 -18.27 9.17 15.99
N GLU A 744 -17.91 9.86 14.91
CA GLU A 744 -18.80 10.70 14.12
C GLU A 744 -18.94 10.07 12.74
N TYR A 745 -20.19 9.85 12.31
CA TYR A 745 -20.49 9.15 11.06
C TYR A 745 -21.67 9.80 10.35
N VAL A 746 -21.75 9.55 9.04
CA VAL A 746 -22.92 9.95 8.26
C VAL A 746 -24.05 8.96 8.53
N ALA A 747 -25.16 9.49 9.03
CA ALA A 747 -26.39 8.74 9.19
C ALA A 747 -27.19 8.70 7.89
N ASP A 748 -27.86 7.58 7.63
CA ASP A 748 -28.88 7.44 6.61
C ASP A 748 -30.04 8.37 6.94
N THR A 749 -30.31 9.32 6.05
CA THR A 749 -31.28 10.39 6.30
C THR A 749 -32.67 9.86 6.60
N LYS A 750 -33.09 8.79 5.92
CA LYS A 750 -34.42 8.21 6.09
C LYS A 750 -34.52 7.51 7.44
N GLN A 751 -33.54 6.67 7.77
CA GLN A 751 -33.51 5.91 9.01
C GLN A 751 -33.39 6.84 10.22
N PHE A 752 -32.53 7.86 10.15
CA PHE A 752 -32.41 8.89 11.18
C PHE A 752 -33.75 9.60 11.45
N ILE A 753 -34.43 10.06 10.41
CA ILE A 753 -35.74 10.73 10.55
C ILE A 753 -36.77 9.78 11.19
N LEU A 754 -36.81 8.51 10.76
CA LEU A 754 -37.70 7.51 11.34
C LEU A 754 -37.43 7.31 12.84
N ASP A 755 -36.17 7.25 13.25
CA ASP A 755 -35.80 7.03 14.63
C ASP A 755 -36.07 8.25 15.52
N GLN A 756 -35.87 9.48 15.00
CA GLN A 756 -36.31 10.71 15.68
C GLN A 756 -37.84 10.74 15.88
N ILE A 757 -38.62 10.34 14.86
CA ILE A 757 -40.08 10.26 14.98
C ILE A 757 -40.48 9.21 16.02
N LYS A 758 -39.88 8.03 16.02
CA LYS A 758 -40.16 6.98 17.03
C LYS A 758 -39.87 7.48 18.45
N ALA A 759 -38.74 8.15 18.66
CA ALA A 759 -38.37 8.70 19.96
C ALA A 759 -39.39 9.75 20.45
N LEU A 760 -39.85 10.64 19.56
CA LEU A 760 -40.88 11.64 19.87
C LEU A 760 -42.26 11.03 20.16
N VAL A 761 -42.60 9.88 19.56
CA VAL A 761 -43.87 9.18 19.81
C VAL A 761 -43.84 8.39 21.12
N GLN A 762 -42.63 8.02 21.60
CA GLN A 762 -42.44 7.27 22.85
C GLN A 762 -42.24 8.18 24.08
N ALA A 763 -41.83 9.44 23.88
CA ALA A 763 -41.78 10.49 24.89
C ALA A 763 -43.17 11.09 25.15
#